data_AF-A0A2G2K500-F1
#
_entry.id   AF-A0A2G2K500-F1
#
_cell.length_a   1.000
_cell.length_b   1.000
_cell.length_c   1.000
_cell.angle_alpha   90.00
_cell.angle_beta   90.00
_cell.angle_gamma   90.00
#
_symmetry.space_group_name_H-M   'P 1'
#
loop_
_entity.id
_entity.type
_entity.pdbx_description
1 polymer ?
#
loop_
_entity_poly.entity_id
_entity_poly.type
_entity_poly.pdbx_seq_one_letter_code
_entity_poly.pdbx_strand_id
1 'polypeptide(L)'
;MKKIITSISLLIVSVSFSQSIDVNPSDSPESSFTIEQLTTDILAGSCSTVNNISSSTGIAENAGQTGPSFGYFVNGGGAFPIGKGVILSTGRAIDAVGPNDLPDTTGGSGAGTWNGDTDMQQILDVRYGDTFTTGNATVLEFDFVPVGNNISFDYVFASEEWNTGSYECPGSTVQDGFAFIISGPGILQDTFDHDNNPATPETPFAHGGKNIALIPGTNQPVSVGTIYNNPDCTPSTSFENLHVNNTGVAAANSAVEFNAMTVILTAQSNVTPGATYHLKLVIADRGDEAFDSAVFLAANSFDAAVSLGNDITMCEGANNILTANGTFSGSQSYAWQLDGSTISGANSNTLDIDSPGTYLVTVTDGDCTATDSLVVSLASSAVVTTIADMILTDTDIDGFMPFDLSSNDALIAGGSAGINSSYHLSMAEATSNSGALVSPYTNISNPQTIYVRIEDTINGCIIYSSFNLIVIIETDCFDVNAGVDQNIDCSTDSCVDLTVTFTETKGTSSYDVSSLDPVSPFPYTGLANPISVGTDDVWSDPAISIPFNFSFFENDYTELIVGSNGVVTFDSQSGTHINGDGVSDFNDFCEFGIGATGTQIPAPTFPYDPATFDATIQNPILNAIYGIYHDIDPSLGGEIGWELIGTAPCRTMVISFNLVPLFDCETEFSTFQMVLWESTNIIDVYVQNKSACSTWNDGLGVIGIQNNDGTLGYSPAGRNTGDWSATNEAWRFSPDGIGTTSTNITWYNGSTIVGTGATINVCPSVTTNYVAEVTYFNTDGTTTIINDVVTVIVDPAVPTVDLGEDMSLCNATDYTISSQTSGSGLTFEWQLAAVTIAGETNDSLLVNASGNYTLIVTDDTGCSSQDEINISLIDTVTADLGSDFDICQGTTQVLTVTTNAGAGATYVWSQNGVVMVGETNNNILINTAGVYSVVITVGTCVGNASVTVSESTSMTMNLGPDVSICEGSTVILMVTSNIASAGIAYTWYLDGVIITGVTLDSINVTEAGAYSVNGVSGSCNASGTIDVEFISASFTVTIPDAEICLGQPYVLDATPVGNTGTASYVWNTGEATSTITISTIGVYTVTITADGCEVIKVVNVTEKLDCIIPSGFSPNNDGINDSFDIAWLEALNVKMYNRYGTKVYEKANYRNEWYGVSDSGYELPTGTYYYVIEISDGSLIKGWVYINREN
;
A
#
# COMPACT_ATOMS: atom_id res chain seq x y z
N MET A 1 47.38 -48.22 60.57
CA MET A 1 47.95 -47.15 61.42
C MET A 1 48.55 -46.09 60.50
N LYS A 2 48.06 -44.86 60.67
CA LYS A 2 48.40 -43.55 60.05
C LYS A 2 49.79 -43.41 59.40
N LYS A 3 49.84 -42.69 58.28
CA LYS A 3 50.71 -41.50 58.12
C LYS A 3 50.18 -40.59 57.01
N ILE A 4 49.72 -39.42 57.45
CA ILE A 4 49.37 -38.24 56.66
C ILE A 4 50.69 -37.55 56.29
N ILE A 5 50.90 -37.24 55.01
CA ILE A 5 51.89 -36.26 54.55
C ILE A 5 51.13 -35.23 53.73
N THR A 6 51.07 -34.02 54.27
CA THR A 6 50.59 -32.80 53.64
C THR A 6 51.78 -32.16 52.92
N SER A 7 51.69 -31.97 51.61
CA SER A 7 52.61 -31.10 50.86
C SER A 7 51.80 -29.93 50.31
N ILE A 8 52.21 -28.72 50.72
CA ILE A 8 51.68 -27.42 50.33
C ILE A 8 52.21 -27.11 48.92
N SER A 9 51.30 -26.84 47.98
CA SER A 9 51.62 -26.17 46.72
C SER A 9 51.03 -24.76 46.75
N LEU A 10 51.92 -23.80 46.55
CA LEU A 10 51.71 -22.35 46.53
C LEU A 10 50.85 -21.98 45.31
N LEU A 11 49.69 -21.37 45.50
CA LEU A 11 48.86 -20.81 44.44
C LEU A 11 49.41 -19.40 44.12
N ILE A 12 49.99 -19.23 42.93
CA ILE A 12 50.27 -17.90 42.36
C ILE A 12 48.95 -17.44 41.74
N VAL A 13 48.34 -16.42 42.34
CA VAL A 13 47.22 -15.69 41.74
C VAL A 13 47.82 -14.76 40.69
N SER A 14 47.59 -15.05 39.41
CA SER A 14 47.75 -14.08 38.33
C SER A 14 46.64 -13.04 38.48
N VAL A 15 47.03 -11.79 38.71
CA VAL A 15 46.13 -10.64 38.70
C VAL A 15 45.84 -10.33 37.23
N SER A 16 44.59 -10.42 36.81
CA SER A 16 44.14 -9.96 35.49
C SER A 16 44.16 -8.43 35.50
N PHE A 17 44.83 -7.81 34.54
CA PHE A 17 44.82 -6.34 34.36
C PHE A 17 43.51 -5.89 33.67
N SER A 18 43.08 -4.66 33.96
CA SER A 18 41.96 -3.99 33.29
C SER A 18 42.20 -3.93 31.77
N GLN A 19 41.14 -4.04 30.97
CA GLN A 19 41.19 -3.98 29.50
C GLN A 19 40.88 -2.54 29.06
N SER A 20 41.87 -1.64 29.14
CA SER A 20 41.76 -0.24 28.70
C SER A 20 42.08 -0.07 27.20
N ILE A 21 41.86 1.13 26.66
CA ILE A 21 42.44 1.49 25.36
C ILE A 21 43.97 1.54 25.48
N ASP A 22 44.68 1.30 24.37
CA ASP A 22 46.12 1.56 24.28
C ASP A 22 46.36 2.68 23.26
N VAL A 23 47.08 3.72 23.69
CA VAL A 23 47.43 4.86 22.84
C VAL A 23 48.90 4.79 22.49
N ASN A 24 49.19 4.84 21.19
CA ASN A 24 50.50 4.60 20.61
C ASN A 24 51.17 3.30 21.11
N PRO A 25 50.47 2.14 21.04
CA PRO A 25 51.01 0.83 21.42
C PRO A 25 52.37 0.54 20.76
N SER A 26 53.32 0.02 21.53
CA SER A 26 54.70 -0.18 21.05
C SER A 26 54.86 -1.23 19.96
N ASP A 27 53.88 -2.10 19.78
CA ASP A 27 53.80 -3.17 18.79
C ASP A 27 53.04 -2.77 17.51
N SER A 28 52.39 -1.60 17.49
CA SER A 28 51.78 -1.03 16.29
C SER A 28 52.72 -0.07 15.56
N PRO A 29 52.99 -0.26 14.26
CA PRO A 29 53.79 0.69 13.47
C PRO A 29 53.15 2.08 13.37
N GLU A 30 51.82 2.16 13.44
CA GLU A 30 50.99 3.38 13.38
C GLU A 30 51.28 4.35 14.53
N SER A 31 51.79 3.85 15.66
CA SER A 31 52.18 4.63 16.84
C SER A 31 53.30 5.66 16.58
N SER A 32 53.95 5.58 15.42
CA SER A 32 54.99 6.51 14.97
C SER A 32 54.54 7.49 13.89
N PHE A 33 53.27 7.43 13.49
CA PHE A 33 52.72 8.24 12.40
C PHE A 33 52.62 9.72 12.80
N THR A 34 52.92 10.60 11.85
CA THR A 34 52.57 12.02 12.01
C THR A 34 51.06 12.19 11.93
N ILE A 35 50.52 13.33 12.38
CA ILE A 35 49.08 13.58 12.26
C ILE A 35 48.61 13.54 10.81
N GLU A 36 49.44 13.95 9.85
CA GLU A 36 49.13 13.82 8.42
C GLU A 36 49.01 12.35 7.98
N GLN A 37 49.88 11.47 8.48
CA GLN A 37 49.82 10.04 8.20
C GLN A 37 48.65 9.37 8.92
N LEU A 38 48.31 9.80 10.13
CA LEU A 38 47.09 9.36 10.80
C LEU A 38 45.85 9.78 10.01
N THR A 39 45.88 10.97 9.40
CA THR A 39 44.81 11.44 8.53
C THR A 39 44.72 10.62 7.24
N THR A 40 45.82 10.38 6.53
CA THR A 40 45.77 9.64 5.24
C THR A 40 45.64 8.14 5.39
N ASP A 41 46.30 7.55 6.39
CA ASP A 41 46.50 6.10 6.45
C ASP A 41 45.57 5.43 7.48
N ILE A 42 44.97 6.21 8.40
CA ILE A 42 44.06 5.71 9.43
C ILE A 42 42.65 6.27 9.30
N LEU A 43 42.46 7.59 9.11
CA LEU A 43 41.13 8.20 8.97
C LEU A 43 40.60 8.08 7.54
N ALA A 44 41.37 8.56 6.55
CA ALA A 44 40.96 8.67 5.14
C ALA A 44 40.66 7.31 4.47
N GLY A 45 41.31 6.26 4.95
CA GLY A 45 41.29 4.95 4.33
C GLY A 45 41.95 4.94 2.94
N SER A 46 41.77 3.84 2.20
CA SER A 46 42.44 3.65 0.90
C SER A 46 41.64 4.17 -0.31
N CYS A 47 40.35 4.45 -0.14
CA CYS A 47 39.41 4.73 -1.22
C CYS A 47 39.15 6.23 -1.46
N SER A 48 39.41 7.09 -0.48
CA SER A 48 39.18 8.54 -0.58
C SER A 48 40.48 9.30 -0.76
N THR A 49 40.48 10.32 -1.62
CA THR A 49 41.64 11.21 -1.75
C THR A 49 41.56 12.32 -0.73
N VAL A 50 42.53 12.35 0.19
CA VAL A 50 42.72 13.45 1.14
C VAL A 50 43.97 14.23 0.75
N ASN A 51 43.82 15.55 0.64
CA ASN A 51 44.87 16.48 0.21
C ASN A 51 44.81 17.77 1.04
N ASN A 52 45.80 18.64 0.87
CA ASN A 52 45.86 19.94 1.56
C ASN A 52 45.72 19.83 3.10
N ILE A 53 46.30 18.78 3.67
CA ILE A 53 46.27 18.54 5.11
C ILE A 53 47.08 19.62 5.82
N SER A 54 46.47 20.22 6.83
CA SER A 54 47.11 21.10 7.79
C SER A 54 46.61 20.77 9.19
N SER A 55 47.43 21.03 10.20
CA SER A 55 47.07 20.77 11.58
C SER A 55 47.64 21.85 12.49
N SER A 56 46.95 22.09 13.61
CA SER A 56 47.46 22.85 14.75
C SER A 56 47.38 21.94 15.96
N THR A 57 48.52 21.50 16.47
CA THR A 57 48.59 20.52 17.56
C THR A 57 49.45 21.04 18.70
N GLY A 58 49.27 20.46 19.88
CA GLY A 58 49.98 20.81 21.10
C GLY A 58 51.05 19.80 21.50
N ILE A 59 51.96 20.27 22.35
CA ILE A 59 52.76 19.42 23.22
C ILE A 59 52.37 19.80 24.65
N ALA A 60 51.69 18.88 25.33
CA ALA A 60 51.30 19.06 26.73
C ALA A 60 52.39 18.51 27.66
N GLU A 61 52.63 19.21 28.78
CA GLU A 61 53.52 18.74 29.85
C GLU A 61 52.68 18.45 31.10
N ASN A 62 52.64 17.17 31.50
CA ASN A 62 52.02 16.74 32.75
C ASN A 62 53.02 15.94 33.60
N ALA A 63 53.15 16.29 34.87
CA ALA A 63 54.04 15.61 35.83
C ALA A 63 55.50 15.42 35.35
N GLY A 64 56.01 16.35 34.51
CA GLY A 64 57.37 16.32 33.96
C GLY A 64 57.59 15.37 32.78
N GLN A 65 56.51 14.82 32.21
CA GLN A 65 56.50 14.07 30.96
C GLN A 65 55.92 14.96 29.83
N THR A 66 56.36 14.79 28.59
CA THR A 66 55.92 15.60 27.44
C THR A 66 55.44 14.69 26.31
N GLY A 67 54.31 15.01 25.70
CA GLY A 67 53.74 14.20 24.61
C GLY A 67 52.82 15.00 23.68
N PRO A 68 52.54 14.49 22.48
CA PRO A 68 51.65 15.16 21.52
C PRO A 68 50.20 15.10 21.98
N SER A 69 49.41 16.05 21.48
CA SER A 69 47.97 16.13 21.71
C SER A 69 47.12 15.23 20.82
N PHE A 70 47.76 14.32 20.08
CA PHE A 70 47.11 13.38 19.18
C PHE A 70 47.85 12.03 19.20
N GLY A 71 47.20 10.99 18.68
CA GLY A 71 47.83 9.67 18.57
C GLY A 71 46.97 8.64 17.85
N TYR A 72 47.55 7.47 17.64
CA TYR A 72 46.82 6.26 17.22
C TYR A 72 46.35 5.51 18.47
N PHE A 73 45.12 5.01 18.48
CA PHE A 73 44.64 4.16 19.56
C PHE A 73 44.07 2.84 19.04
N VAL A 74 44.13 1.81 19.90
CA VAL A 74 43.46 0.52 19.73
C VAL A 74 42.70 0.15 20.99
N ASN A 75 41.58 -0.56 20.84
CA ASN A 75 40.89 -1.14 21.99
C ASN A 75 41.65 -2.38 22.48
N GLY A 76 42.11 -2.36 23.75
CA GLY A 76 42.84 -3.47 24.39
C GLY A 76 41.98 -4.67 24.82
N GLY A 77 40.74 -4.80 24.32
CA GLY A 77 39.81 -5.91 24.58
C GLY A 77 38.66 -5.59 25.54
N GLY A 78 38.51 -4.33 25.96
CA GLY A 78 37.50 -3.87 26.91
C GLY A 78 36.23 -3.31 26.27
N ALA A 79 35.34 -2.79 27.12
CA ALA A 79 34.03 -2.23 26.74
C ALA A 79 34.10 -0.85 26.03
N PHE A 80 35.26 -0.44 25.51
CA PHE A 80 35.38 0.77 24.69
C PHE A 80 34.74 0.54 23.32
N PRO A 81 33.89 1.46 22.81
CA PRO A 81 33.03 1.12 21.70
C PRO A 81 33.71 1.24 20.32
N ILE A 82 34.90 1.87 20.24
CA ILE A 82 35.65 2.00 18.98
C ILE A 82 36.87 1.07 19.00
N GLY A 83 37.00 0.20 17.99
CA GLY A 83 38.06 -0.81 17.93
C GLY A 83 39.47 -0.26 17.71
N LYS A 84 39.63 0.78 16.89
CA LYS A 84 40.89 1.50 16.64
C LYS A 84 40.61 2.82 15.93
N GLY A 85 41.54 3.77 16.00
CA GLY A 85 41.35 5.06 15.36
C GLY A 85 42.37 6.13 15.73
N VAL A 86 41.97 7.39 15.59
CA VAL A 86 42.78 8.56 15.94
C VAL A 86 42.18 9.25 17.14
N ILE A 87 43.02 9.57 18.12
CA ILE A 87 42.64 10.41 19.26
C ILE A 87 43.17 11.83 19.02
N LEU A 88 42.32 12.83 19.27
CA LEU A 88 42.70 14.23 19.44
C LEU A 88 42.35 14.65 20.87
N SER A 89 43.24 15.37 21.55
CA SER A 89 43.07 15.75 22.95
C SER A 89 43.49 17.20 23.17
N THR A 90 42.99 17.81 24.23
CA THR A 90 43.46 19.10 24.74
C THR A 90 44.58 18.94 25.79
N GLY A 91 44.94 17.68 26.09
CA GLY A 91 46.11 17.28 26.86
C GLY A 91 47.11 16.42 26.08
N ARG A 92 47.85 15.53 26.76
CA ARG A 92 48.60 14.50 26.04
C ARG A 92 47.67 13.34 25.68
N ALA A 93 47.70 12.92 24.42
CA ALA A 93 46.91 11.77 23.98
C ALA A 93 47.21 10.48 24.77
N ILE A 94 48.45 10.27 25.22
CA ILE A 94 48.85 9.08 25.98
C ILE A 94 48.19 9.01 27.37
N ASP A 95 47.75 10.14 27.93
CA ASP A 95 47.13 10.17 29.26
C ASP A 95 45.65 9.79 29.21
N ALA A 96 45.09 9.56 28.02
CA ALA A 96 43.73 9.08 27.85
C ALA A 96 43.54 7.60 28.22
N VAL A 97 44.64 6.86 28.40
CA VAL A 97 44.64 5.41 28.70
C VAL A 97 44.15 5.17 30.12
N GLY A 98 43.00 4.50 30.27
CA GLY A 98 42.47 4.11 31.58
C GLY A 98 43.23 2.93 32.23
N PRO A 99 42.76 2.45 33.40
CA PRO A 99 41.55 2.87 34.10
C PRO A 99 41.70 4.21 34.82
N ASN A 100 40.61 4.99 34.90
CA ASN A 100 40.50 6.24 35.67
C ASN A 100 40.78 5.98 37.17
N ASP A 101 42.04 5.88 37.53
CA ASP A 101 42.51 5.51 38.87
C ASP A 101 43.60 6.44 39.40
N LEU A 102 43.97 7.45 38.62
CA LEU A 102 44.94 8.46 38.98
C LEU A 102 44.25 9.76 39.45
N PRO A 103 44.82 10.50 40.41
CA PRO A 103 44.25 11.76 40.87
C PRO A 103 44.46 12.88 39.82
N ASP A 104 43.42 13.23 39.05
CA ASP A 104 43.38 14.28 38.00
C ASP A 104 44.75 14.52 37.35
N THR A 105 45.34 13.45 36.80
CA THR A 105 46.70 13.47 36.24
C THR A 105 46.75 13.84 34.77
N THR A 106 45.64 14.29 34.19
CA THR A 106 45.54 14.72 32.79
C THR A 106 45.87 16.21 32.65
N GLY A 107 45.41 17.09 33.56
CA GLY A 107 45.58 18.57 33.56
C GLY A 107 46.93 19.19 33.16
N GLY A 108 47.29 19.05 31.89
CA GLY A 108 48.61 19.35 31.37
C GLY A 108 48.67 20.76 30.83
N SER A 109 49.41 21.66 31.49
CA SER A 109 49.62 22.99 30.93
C SER A 109 50.38 22.89 29.61
N GLY A 110 49.83 23.44 28.53
CA GLY A 110 50.49 23.50 27.23
C GLY A 110 51.84 24.22 27.30
N ALA A 111 52.80 23.80 26.46
CA ALA A 111 54.10 24.47 26.37
C ALA A 111 54.01 25.86 25.70
N GLY A 112 53.47 26.86 26.41
CA GLY A 112 53.58 28.31 26.14
C GLY A 112 53.18 28.84 24.75
N THR A 113 52.58 28.03 23.88
CA THR A 113 52.25 28.37 22.48
C THR A 113 51.04 27.61 21.92
N TRP A 114 50.35 26.80 22.73
CA TRP A 114 49.20 26.01 22.31
C TRP A 114 47.92 26.86 22.40
N ASN A 115 47.66 27.64 21.35
CA ASN A 115 46.54 28.57 21.32
C ASN A 115 45.20 27.84 21.11
N GLY A 116 44.09 28.52 21.42
CA GLY A 116 42.75 28.10 21.04
C GLY A 116 42.44 28.25 19.54
N ASP A 117 41.19 27.97 19.20
CA ASP A 117 40.64 28.06 17.84
C ASP A 117 39.44 29.01 17.78
N THR A 118 39.43 29.89 16.78
CA THR A 118 38.41 30.94 16.63
C THR A 118 37.06 30.42 16.15
N ASP A 119 37.04 29.35 15.34
CA ASP A 119 35.77 28.78 14.87
C ASP A 119 35.09 28.00 16.02
N MET A 120 35.87 27.26 16.82
CA MET A 120 35.38 26.65 18.06
C MET A 120 34.86 27.70 19.05
N GLN A 121 35.60 28.79 19.25
CA GLN A 121 35.17 29.87 20.12
C GLN A 121 33.82 30.44 19.65
N GLN A 122 33.65 30.69 18.34
CA GLN A 122 32.39 31.19 17.79
C GLN A 122 31.22 30.21 18.00
N ILE A 123 31.43 28.90 17.80
CA ILE A 123 30.40 27.86 18.01
C ILE A 123 29.91 27.87 19.47
N LEU A 124 30.83 27.96 20.44
CA LEU A 124 30.49 27.92 21.86
C LEU A 124 29.94 29.28 22.34
N ASP A 125 30.46 30.40 21.87
CA ASP A 125 29.96 31.75 22.20
C ASP A 125 28.50 31.93 21.79
N VAL A 126 28.11 31.45 20.60
CA VAL A 126 26.71 31.44 20.15
C VAL A 126 25.85 30.54 21.02
N ARG A 127 26.36 29.36 21.36
CA ARG A 127 25.62 28.39 22.17
C ARG A 127 25.31 28.93 23.57
N TYR A 128 26.29 29.55 24.21
CA TYR A 128 26.19 29.98 25.61
C TYR A 128 25.86 31.47 25.79
N GLY A 129 25.91 32.26 24.72
CA GLY A 129 25.64 33.70 24.75
C GLY A 129 26.69 34.50 25.51
N ASP A 130 27.96 34.08 25.46
CA ASP A 130 29.10 34.71 26.12
C ASP A 130 30.32 34.83 25.18
N THR A 131 31.52 35.17 25.69
CA THR A 131 32.72 35.43 24.87
C THR A 131 34.01 34.83 25.46
N PHE A 132 33.96 33.63 26.04
CA PHE A 132 35.14 32.99 26.62
C PHE A 132 36.13 32.49 25.56
N THR A 133 37.43 32.70 25.80
CA THR A 133 38.48 32.23 24.91
C THR A 133 38.65 30.73 25.00
N THR A 134 38.94 30.10 23.86
CA THR A 134 39.39 28.70 23.82
C THR A 134 40.91 28.60 24.02
N GLY A 135 41.38 27.47 24.54
CA GLY A 135 42.78 27.13 24.80
C GLY A 135 43.09 25.70 24.35
N ASN A 136 44.38 25.33 24.30
CA ASN A 136 44.85 23.99 23.96
C ASN A 136 44.14 23.32 22.74
N ALA A 137 43.86 24.08 21.67
CA ALA A 137 43.10 23.54 20.56
C ALA A 137 43.94 22.56 19.73
N THR A 138 43.46 21.31 19.61
CA THR A 138 43.96 20.37 18.62
C THR A 138 43.05 20.42 17.40
N VAL A 139 43.62 20.86 16.27
CA VAL A 139 42.93 21.10 15.00
C VAL A 139 43.53 20.24 13.91
N LEU A 140 42.68 19.62 13.11
CA LEU A 140 43.03 18.91 11.88
C LEU A 140 42.14 19.39 10.73
N GLU A 141 42.74 19.92 9.67
CA GLU A 141 42.06 20.45 8.48
C GLU A 141 42.57 19.77 7.21
N PHE A 142 41.68 19.46 6.26
CA PHE A 142 42.07 18.89 4.98
C PHE A 142 40.94 18.98 3.94
N ASP A 143 41.33 18.87 2.67
CA ASP A 143 40.38 18.68 1.57
C ASP A 143 40.19 17.18 1.33
N PHE A 144 38.94 16.77 1.11
CA PHE A 144 38.62 15.41 0.68
C PHE A 144 37.69 15.43 -0.53
N VAL A 145 37.78 14.35 -1.31
CA VAL A 145 36.86 14.09 -2.43
C VAL A 145 36.13 12.79 -2.11
N PRO A 146 34.84 12.84 -1.76
CA PRO A 146 34.08 11.64 -1.46
C PRO A 146 33.82 10.84 -2.73
N VAL A 147 33.83 9.52 -2.57
CA VAL A 147 33.38 8.57 -3.58
C VAL A 147 31.88 8.24 -3.43
N GLY A 148 31.30 8.44 -2.24
CA GLY A 148 29.87 8.29 -1.95
C GLY A 148 29.11 9.63 -1.90
N ASN A 149 27.79 9.58 -1.78
CA ASN A 149 26.92 10.78 -1.66
C ASN A 149 26.60 11.16 -0.19
N ASN A 150 27.19 10.45 0.78
CA ASN A 150 27.11 10.74 2.20
C ASN A 150 28.48 10.48 2.86
N ILE A 151 28.77 11.19 3.94
CA ILE A 151 29.90 10.89 4.84
C ILE A 151 29.36 10.66 6.25
N SER A 152 30.03 9.78 7.01
CA SER A 152 29.63 9.44 8.38
C SER A 152 30.87 9.19 9.25
N PHE A 153 30.89 9.78 10.44
CA PHE A 153 31.98 9.71 11.41
C PHE A 153 31.46 9.27 12.76
N ASP A 154 31.85 8.07 13.16
CA ASP A 154 31.65 7.61 14.53
C ASP A 154 32.78 8.14 15.42
N TYR A 155 32.39 8.77 16.52
CA TYR A 155 33.31 9.33 17.51
C TYR A 155 32.79 9.21 18.93
N VAL A 156 33.73 9.25 19.89
CA VAL A 156 33.44 9.34 21.32
C VAL A 156 34.11 10.60 21.86
N PHE A 157 33.37 11.42 22.60
CA PHE A 157 33.91 12.60 23.31
C PHE A 157 34.06 12.28 24.80
N ALA A 158 35.22 12.56 25.39
CA ALA A 158 35.58 12.25 26.77
C ALA A 158 36.16 13.48 27.46
N SER A 159 35.87 13.67 28.74
CA SER A 159 36.32 14.85 29.49
C SER A 159 36.45 14.58 30.98
N GLU A 160 37.43 15.23 31.62
CA GLU A 160 37.57 15.26 33.08
C GLU A 160 36.59 16.20 33.76
N GLU A 161 35.98 17.11 33.02
CA GLU A 161 35.16 18.17 33.60
C GLU A 161 33.78 17.66 34.05
N TRP A 162 33.41 16.45 33.63
CA TRP A 162 32.18 15.78 34.04
C TRP A 162 32.26 15.13 35.41
N ASN A 163 31.10 15.03 36.08
CA ASN A 163 30.94 14.40 37.40
C ASN A 163 31.70 15.10 38.54
N THR A 164 32.06 16.38 38.34
CA THR A 164 32.69 17.25 39.34
C THR A 164 31.67 18.05 40.15
N GLY A 165 30.43 18.16 39.65
CA GLY A 165 29.32 18.86 40.27
C GLY A 165 29.36 20.39 40.09
N SER A 166 30.16 20.91 39.16
CA SER A 166 30.28 22.36 38.92
C SER A 166 30.62 22.79 37.50
N TYR A 167 31.41 22.02 36.74
CA TYR A 167 31.87 22.44 35.40
C TYR A 167 30.85 22.10 34.32
N GLU A 168 30.15 20.99 34.49
CA GLU A 168 29.06 20.52 33.64
C GLU A 168 27.77 21.39 33.74
N CYS A 169 27.74 22.37 34.64
CA CYS A 169 26.56 23.18 34.92
C CYS A 169 26.39 24.42 34.01
N PRO A 170 25.14 24.83 33.70
CA PRO A 170 24.84 26.08 33.03
C PRO A 170 25.36 27.30 33.80
N GLY A 171 26.08 28.16 33.09
CA GLY A 171 26.78 29.32 33.68
C GLY A 171 28.19 29.02 34.18
N SER A 172 28.66 27.77 34.10
CA SER A 172 30.09 27.46 34.17
C SER A 172 30.82 28.17 33.03
N THR A 173 31.98 28.75 33.35
CA THR A 173 32.88 29.34 32.36
C THR A 173 33.75 28.29 31.69
N VAL A 174 33.69 27.05 32.18
CA VAL A 174 34.55 25.93 31.85
C VAL A 174 33.71 24.89 31.13
N GLN A 175 33.90 24.75 29.81
CA GLN A 175 32.98 24.04 28.91
C GLN A 175 33.69 23.57 27.62
N ASP A 176 34.57 22.57 27.73
CA ASP A 176 35.32 22.06 26.58
C ASP A 176 34.41 21.57 25.46
N GLY A 177 34.86 21.71 24.22
CA GLY A 177 34.04 21.44 23.03
C GLY A 177 34.75 20.65 21.96
N PHE A 178 33.94 19.95 21.14
CA PHE A 178 34.37 19.31 19.90
C PHE A 178 33.48 19.76 18.73
N ALA A 179 34.08 20.08 17.59
CA ALA A 179 33.38 20.49 16.39
C ALA A 179 33.95 19.80 15.14
N PHE A 180 33.04 19.54 14.21
CA PHE A 180 33.32 18.96 12.92
C PHE A 180 32.71 19.88 11.88
N ILE A 181 33.53 20.74 11.26
CA ILE A 181 33.08 21.75 10.31
C ILE A 181 33.33 21.25 8.89
N ILE A 182 32.28 21.23 8.07
CA ILE A 182 32.35 20.87 6.64
C ILE A 182 31.95 22.05 5.75
N SER A 183 32.68 22.25 4.65
CA SER A 183 32.28 23.18 3.57
C SER A 183 32.51 22.58 2.19
N GLY A 184 31.70 23.00 1.22
CA GLY A 184 31.76 22.51 -0.16
C GLY A 184 30.41 22.64 -0.89
N PRO A 185 30.30 22.11 -2.12
CA PRO A 185 29.07 22.19 -2.90
C PRO A 185 27.86 21.60 -2.17
N GLY A 186 26.75 22.35 -2.14
CA GLY A 186 25.50 21.91 -1.50
C GLY A 186 25.47 22.05 0.03
N ILE A 187 26.59 22.36 0.70
CA ILE A 187 26.62 22.63 2.14
C ILE A 187 26.22 24.07 2.40
N LEU A 188 25.07 24.26 3.04
CA LEU A 188 24.64 25.56 3.52
C LEU A 188 25.50 25.95 4.72
N GLN A 189 26.07 27.16 4.68
CA GLN A 189 26.86 27.67 5.81
C GLN A 189 25.94 27.97 6.98
N ASP A 190 26.42 27.69 8.20
CA ASP A 190 25.69 28.11 9.39
C ASP A 190 25.66 29.63 9.48
N THR A 191 24.47 30.21 9.56
CA THR A 191 24.27 31.65 9.78
C THR A 191 24.27 31.92 11.28
N PHE A 192 25.43 31.81 11.91
CA PHE A 192 25.60 32.16 13.32
C PHE A 192 25.80 33.68 13.45
N ASP A 193 24.71 34.40 13.74
CA ASP A 193 24.74 35.83 14.10
C ASP A 193 25.26 35.97 15.54
N HIS A 194 26.52 36.36 15.68
CA HIS A 194 27.20 36.39 16.99
C HIS A 194 26.71 37.52 17.89
N ASP A 195 26.13 38.61 17.36
CA ASP A 195 25.74 39.78 18.15
C ASP A 195 24.28 40.22 17.99
N ASN A 196 23.47 39.48 17.23
CA ASN A 196 22.08 39.81 16.88
C ASN A 196 21.93 41.22 16.29
N ASN A 197 23.00 41.76 15.70
CA ASN A 197 23.06 43.12 15.20
C ASN A 197 23.21 43.13 13.67
N PRO A 198 22.14 43.41 12.92
CA PRO A 198 22.14 43.36 11.45
C PRO A 198 23.02 44.43 10.75
N ALA A 199 23.77 45.24 11.50
CA ALA A 199 24.64 46.30 11.00
C ALA A 199 26.15 45.98 11.08
N THR A 200 26.54 44.90 11.76
CA THR A 200 27.92 44.40 11.85
C THR A 200 28.13 43.32 10.79
N PRO A 201 29.15 43.41 9.92
CA PRO A 201 29.43 42.34 8.97
C PRO A 201 29.92 41.10 9.72
N GLU A 202 29.14 40.02 9.69
CA GLU A 202 29.54 38.70 10.18
C GLU A 202 30.83 38.24 9.48
N THR A 203 31.79 37.75 10.26
CA THR A 203 32.89 36.95 9.71
C THR A 203 32.39 35.51 9.60
N PRO A 204 32.29 34.92 8.40
CA PRO A 204 32.12 33.48 8.25
C PRO A 204 33.20 32.74 9.06
N PHE A 205 32.98 31.47 9.41
CA PHE A 205 34.09 30.59 9.82
C PHE A 205 35.29 30.85 8.89
N ALA A 206 36.52 30.74 9.40
CA ALA A 206 37.71 31.18 8.66
C ALA A 206 37.78 30.59 7.22
N HIS A 207 37.18 29.41 7.02
CA HIS A 207 37.02 28.73 5.72
C HIS A 207 35.55 28.47 5.28
N GLY A 208 34.56 29.05 5.98
CA GLY A 208 33.13 28.79 5.81
C GLY A 208 32.72 27.37 6.23
N GLY A 209 31.42 27.09 6.38
CA GLY A 209 30.93 25.72 6.57
C GLY A 209 29.79 25.56 7.56
N LYS A 210 29.49 24.30 7.88
CA LYS A 210 28.47 23.85 8.83
C LYS A 210 29.09 22.92 9.87
N ASN A 211 28.79 23.12 11.15
CA ASN A 211 29.16 22.15 12.18
C ASN A 211 28.20 20.95 12.16
N ILE A 212 28.74 19.75 11.97
CA ILE A 212 27.99 18.48 11.92
C ILE A 212 28.24 17.58 13.13
N ALA A 213 29.15 17.96 14.04
CA ALA A 213 29.26 17.34 15.36
C ALA A 213 28.23 17.95 16.32
N LEU A 214 27.04 17.36 16.33
CA LEU A 214 25.88 17.82 17.08
C LEU A 214 25.35 16.71 18.01
N ILE A 215 24.66 17.11 19.08
CA ILE A 215 23.95 16.16 19.95
C ILE A 215 22.79 15.54 19.15
N PRO A 216 22.67 14.19 19.07
CA PRO A 216 21.63 13.50 18.30
C PRO A 216 20.23 14.08 18.53
N GLY A 217 19.50 14.33 17.44
CA GLY A 217 18.16 14.91 17.47
C GLY A 217 18.11 16.41 17.77
N THR A 218 19.25 17.11 17.81
CA THR A 218 19.31 18.56 18.09
C THR A 218 20.28 19.31 17.18
N ASN A 219 20.24 20.64 17.24
CA ASN A 219 21.23 21.54 16.65
C ASN A 219 22.28 22.03 17.67
N GLN A 220 22.42 21.36 18.82
CA GLN A 220 23.39 21.77 19.84
C GLN A 220 24.78 21.20 19.52
N PRO A 221 25.86 22.01 19.59
CA PRO A 221 27.22 21.52 19.41
C PRO A 221 27.61 20.58 20.55
N VAL A 222 28.59 19.72 20.31
CA VAL A 222 29.15 18.84 21.34
C VAL A 222 30.07 19.64 22.28
N SER A 223 29.71 19.68 23.55
CA SER A 223 30.54 20.21 24.64
C SER A 223 30.17 19.55 25.97
N VAL A 224 31.02 19.74 26.98
CA VAL A 224 30.81 19.25 28.34
C VAL A 224 29.40 19.60 28.86
N GLY A 225 28.96 20.84 28.68
CA GLY A 225 27.70 21.36 29.20
C GLY A 225 26.51 21.25 28.24
N THR A 226 26.68 20.81 26.99
CA THR A 226 25.53 20.45 26.14
C THR A 226 25.13 19.00 26.32
N ILE A 227 26.10 18.09 26.51
CA ILE A 227 25.84 16.69 26.86
C ILE A 227 25.18 16.59 28.24
N TYR A 228 25.57 17.47 29.17
CA TYR A 228 25.07 17.50 30.54
C TYR A 228 24.35 18.85 30.85
N ASN A 229 23.36 19.23 30.06
CA ASN A 229 22.71 20.55 30.18
C ASN A 229 21.63 20.59 31.29
N ASN A 230 22.03 20.60 32.58
CA ASN A 230 21.07 20.76 33.70
C ASN A 230 21.03 22.19 34.28
N PRO A 231 19.94 22.97 34.10
CA PRO A 231 19.80 24.31 34.67
C PRO A 231 19.89 24.42 36.21
N ASP A 232 19.73 23.33 36.96
CA ASP A 232 19.66 23.32 38.43
C ASP A 232 20.85 22.63 39.14
N CYS A 233 21.89 22.16 38.43
CA CYS A 233 23.05 21.46 39.02
C CYS A 233 22.68 20.32 39.99
N THR A 234 21.62 19.58 39.71
CA THR A 234 21.23 18.36 40.42
C THR A 234 21.47 17.14 39.50
N PRO A 235 21.54 15.89 39.99
CA PRO A 235 21.57 14.75 39.08
C PRO A 235 20.22 14.69 38.31
N SER A 236 20.19 15.02 37.01
CA SER A 236 18.97 15.00 36.17
C SER A 236 19.26 14.87 34.66
N THR A 237 18.87 13.72 34.10
CA THR A 237 18.10 13.41 32.85
C THR A 237 18.37 14.11 31.50
N SER A 238 19.29 15.04 31.35
CA SER A 238 19.63 15.57 30.00
C SER A 238 20.64 14.64 29.32
N PHE A 239 20.20 13.99 28.23
CA PHE A 239 20.94 12.99 27.44
C PHE A 239 21.74 11.95 28.24
N GLU A 240 21.25 11.49 29.40
CA GLU A 240 21.95 10.51 30.26
C GLU A 240 22.36 9.24 29.51
N ASN A 241 21.56 8.82 28.52
CA ASN A 241 21.84 7.67 27.65
C ASN A 241 23.06 7.85 26.74
N LEU A 242 23.48 9.11 26.51
CA LEU A 242 24.69 9.42 25.77
C LEU A 242 25.92 9.49 26.66
N HIS A 243 25.79 9.45 27.99
CA HIS A 243 26.85 9.68 28.95
C HIS A 243 27.24 8.39 29.69
N VAL A 244 28.52 8.05 29.68
CA VAL A 244 29.10 6.92 30.39
C VAL A 244 29.97 7.45 31.52
N ASN A 245 29.49 7.31 32.76
CA ASN A 245 30.20 7.74 33.95
C ASN A 245 31.36 6.78 34.29
N ASN A 246 32.57 7.34 34.38
CA ASN A 246 33.80 6.60 34.64
C ASN A 246 34.40 6.91 36.03
N THR A 247 33.63 7.50 36.95
CA THR A 247 34.07 7.82 38.32
C THR A 247 33.65 6.77 39.35
N GLY A 248 34.17 6.86 40.58
CA GLY A 248 33.72 6.04 41.72
C GLY A 248 34.03 4.54 41.56
N VAL A 249 32.99 3.68 41.57
CA VAL A 249 33.16 2.23 41.41
C VAL A 249 33.44 1.81 39.95
N ALA A 250 33.07 2.65 38.99
CA ALA A 250 33.29 2.41 37.55
C ALA A 250 34.74 2.70 37.13
N ALA A 251 35.41 3.61 37.85
CA ALA A 251 36.76 4.08 37.59
C ALA A 251 37.79 2.96 37.37
N ALA A 252 37.80 1.94 38.24
CA ALA A 252 38.71 0.79 38.15
C ALA A 252 38.54 -0.09 36.89
N ASN A 253 37.41 0.04 36.18
CA ASN A 253 37.10 -0.69 34.95
C ASN A 253 36.94 0.23 33.74
N SER A 254 37.19 1.54 33.89
CA SER A 254 37.06 2.49 32.80
C SER A 254 38.08 2.17 31.70
N ALA A 255 37.66 2.30 30.44
CA ALA A 255 38.58 2.14 29.32
C ALA A 255 39.48 3.35 29.12
N VAL A 256 39.05 4.53 29.62
CA VAL A 256 39.75 5.82 29.48
C VAL A 256 40.02 6.44 30.85
N GLU A 257 40.98 7.37 30.93
CA GLU A 257 41.31 8.06 32.18
C GLU A 257 40.28 9.13 32.56
N PHE A 258 39.49 9.61 31.61
CA PHE A 258 38.52 10.68 31.82
C PHE A 258 37.37 10.32 32.76
N ASN A 259 36.91 11.29 33.55
CA ASN A 259 35.75 11.18 34.46
C ASN A 259 34.44 10.74 33.78
N ALA A 260 34.26 11.04 32.51
CA ALA A 260 33.24 10.40 31.69
C ALA A 260 33.55 10.46 30.19
N MET A 261 32.78 9.70 29.42
CA MET A 261 32.80 9.73 27.97
C MET A 261 31.39 9.61 27.39
N THR A 262 31.21 9.89 26.12
CA THR A 262 29.96 9.60 25.43
C THR A 262 29.86 8.14 25.01
N VAL A 263 28.66 7.67 24.70
CA VAL A 263 28.46 6.58 23.74
C VAL A 263 28.97 7.01 22.34
N ILE A 264 28.95 6.10 21.35
CA ILE A 264 29.26 6.51 19.98
C ILE A 264 28.26 7.58 19.53
N LEU A 265 28.78 8.72 19.11
CA LEU A 265 28.06 9.76 18.39
C LEU A 265 28.47 9.72 16.93
N THR A 266 27.54 10.06 16.04
CA THR A 266 27.79 10.06 14.60
C THR A 266 27.64 11.47 14.04
N ALA A 267 28.68 11.98 13.37
CA ALA A 267 28.63 13.20 12.58
C ALA A 267 28.48 12.81 11.10
N GLN A 268 27.43 13.29 10.44
CA GLN A 268 27.14 12.92 9.05
C GLN A 268 26.71 14.10 8.19
N SER A 269 26.97 14.01 6.89
CA SER A 269 26.52 15.01 5.91
C SER A 269 26.39 14.42 4.52
N ASN A 270 25.32 14.80 3.84
CA ASN A 270 25.20 14.56 2.41
C ASN A 270 26.28 15.34 1.65
N VAL A 271 26.88 14.68 0.66
CA VAL A 271 27.95 15.21 -0.19
C VAL A 271 27.70 14.81 -1.65
N THR A 272 28.35 15.48 -2.58
CA THR A 272 28.30 15.15 -4.01
C THR A 272 29.55 14.36 -4.36
N PRO A 273 29.42 13.11 -4.85
CA PRO A 273 30.57 12.31 -5.26
C PRO A 273 31.46 13.03 -6.26
N GLY A 274 32.78 12.92 -6.11
CA GLY A 274 33.76 13.54 -7.00
C GLY A 274 33.92 15.06 -6.84
N ALA A 275 33.12 15.73 -6.00
CA ALA A 275 33.31 17.13 -5.66
C ALA A 275 34.29 17.29 -4.50
N THR A 276 35.04 18.39 -4.47
CA THR A 276 35.96 18.67 -3.36
C THR A 276 35.25 19.35 -2.21
N TYR A 277 35.43 18.82 -1.01
CA TYR A 277 34.96 19.37 0.26
C TYR A 277 36.15 19.67 1.16
N HIS A 278 36.00 20.68 2.01
CA HIS A 278 36.99 21.08 3.01
C HIS A 278 36.47 20.74 4.41
N LEU A 279 37.29 20.08 5.22
CA LEU A 279 36.95 19.68 6.58
C LEU A 279 37.88 20.29 7.61
N LYS A 280 37.31 20.59 8.78
CA LYS A 280 38.02 20.99 9.99
C LYS A 280 37.46 20.26 11.20
N LEU A 281 38.32 19.47 11.84
CA LEU A 281 38.08 18.83 13.13
C LEU A 281 38.79 19.64 14.19
N VAL A 282 38.09 20.02 15.26
CA VAL A 282 38.69 20.79 16.35
C VAL A 282 38.14 20.35 17.70
N ILE A 283 39.04 20.09 18.64
CA ILE A 283 38.75 19.97 20.07
C ILE A 283 39.56 21.03 20.82
N ALA A 284 38.95 21.72 21.78
CA ALA A 284 39.63 22.79 22.51
C ALA A 284 39.06 22.94 23.93
N ASP A 285 39.91 23.37 24.84
CA ASP A 285 39.48 23.76 26.17
C ASP A 285 38.75 25.11 26.10
N ARG A 286 37.80 25.33 27.00
CA ARG A 286 37.13 26.63 27.10
C ARG A 286 37.18 27.17 28.52
N GLY A 287 37.70 28.38 28.67
CA GLY A 287 37.67 29.15 29.92
C GLY A 287 38.71 28.75 30.97
N ASP A 288 39.14 27.49 31.02
CA ASP A 288 40.40 27.10 31.65
C ASP A 288 41.22 26.14 30.75
N GLU A 289 42.43 25.80 31.18
CA GLU A 289 43.37 24.89 30.48
C GLU A 289 43.86 23.83 31.49
N ALA A 290 43.08 23.59 32.55
CA ALA A 290 43.49 22.84 33.73
C ALA A 290 42.98 21.40 33.72
N PHE A 291 41.92 21.12 32.97
CA PHE A 291 41.34 19.81 32.77
C PHE A 291 41.28 19.53 31.28
N ASP A 292 41.54 18.28 30.90
CA ASP A 292 41.63 17.92 29.50
C ASP A 292 40.39 17.16 29.04
N SER A 293 40.16 17.26 27.73
CA SER A 293 39.16 16.51 26.99
C SER A 293 39.82 15.78 25.81
N ALA A 294 39.13 14.76 25.30
CA ALA A 294 39.56 14.01 24.12
C ALA A 294 38.39 13.61 23.23
N VAL A 295 38.66 13.50 21.93
CA VAL A 295 37.77 12.87 20.96
C VAL A 295 38.49 11.69 20.31
N PHE A 296 37.80 10.55 20.27
CA PHE A 296 38.26 9.33 19.64
C PHE A 296 37.49 9.14 18.34
N LEU A 297 38.18 9.23 17.21
CA LEU A 297 37.63 9.10 15.86
C LEU A 297 37.89 7.69 15.35
N ALA A 298 36.87 7.01 14.84
CA ALA A 298 37.05 5.67 14.26
C ALA A 298 37.99 5.67 13.04
N ALA A 299 38.73 4.57 12.85
CA ALA A 299 39.51 4.38 11.63
C ALA A 299 38.60 4.18 10.39
N ASN A 300 39.09 4.54 9.21
CA ASN A 300 38.43 4.41 7.91
C ASN A 300 37.08 5.16 7.80
N SER A 301 36.84 6.18 8.61
CA SER A 301 35.59 6.97 8.56
C SER A 301 35.40 7.78 7.25
N PHE A 302 36.37 7.75 6.34
CA PHE A 302 36.30 8.34 5.00
C PHE A 302 36.28 7.30 3.88
N ASP A 303 36.39 5.99 4.18
CA ASP A 303 36.35 4.97 3.14
C ASP A 303 34.95 4.87 2.51
N ALA A 304 34.95 4.39 1.27
CA ALA A 304 33.84 4.44 0.32
C ALA A 304 32.46 4.04 0.88
N ALA A 305 31.55 5.01 0.97
CA ALA A 305 30.12 4.71 1.03
C ALA A 305 29.64 4.33 -0.38
N VAL A 306 29.63 3.03 -0.69
CA VAL A 306 28.52 2.52 -1.51
C VAL A 306 27.26 2.71 -0.68
N SER A 307 26.14 3.14 -1.28
CA SER A 307 24.87 3.28 -0.57
C SER A 307 23.73 2.62 -1.34
N LEU A 308 22.98 1.77 -0.63
CA LEU A 308 21.75 1.13 -1.08
C LEU A 308 20.51 1.96 -0.75
N GLY A 309 20.62 2.97 0.11
CA GLY A 309 19.51 3.80 0.58
C GLY A 309 19.01 3.39 1.97
N ASN A 310 17.84 3.90 2.37
CA ASN A 310 17.18 3.49 3.62
C ASN A 310 16.62 2.06 3.48
N ASP A 311 16.29 1.43 4.61
CA ASP A 311 15.48 0.22 4.63
C ASP A 311 14.20 0.43 3.81
N ILE A 312 13.84 -0.60 3.03
CA ILE A 312 12.69 -0.54 2.12
C ILE A 312 11.66 -1.61 2.46
N THR A 313 10.40 -1.30 2.18
CA THR A 313 9.31 -2.25 2.25
C THR A 313 8.88 -2.61 0.83
N MET A 314 9.02 -3.87 0.45
CA MET A 314 8.62 -4.37 -0.87
C MET A 314 7.16 -4.87 -0.87
N CYS A 315 6.48 -4.72 -2.01
CA CYS A 315 5.11 -5.18 -2.21
C CYS A 315 5.12 -6.44 -3.11
N GLU A 316 4.32 -7.45 -2.79
CA GLU A 316 4.24 -8.70 -3.56
C GLU A 316 3.85 -8.40 -5.02
N GLY A 317 4.72 -8.73 -5.99
CA GLY A 317 4.48 -8.53 -7.42
C GLY A 317 4.95 -7.19 -8.04
N ALA A 318 5.65 -6.32 -7.29
CA ALA A 318 6.30 -5.13 -7.85
C ALA A 318 7.77 -5.38 -8.21
N ASN A 319 8.27 -4.79 -9.31
CA ASN A 319 9.71 -4.79 -9.64
C ASN A 319 10.44 -3.86 -8.65
N ASN A 320 11.32 -4.42 -7.84
CA ASN A 320 12.09 -3.68 -6.86
C ASN A 320 13.57 -3.79 -7.22
N ILE A 321 14.18 -2.69 -7.66
CA ILE A 321 15.59 -2.66 -8.05
C ILE A 321 16.39 -1.93 -6.98
N LEU A 322 17.28 -2.66 -6.29
CA LEU A 322 18.32 -2.06 -5.47
C LEU A 322 19.41 -1.51 -6.38
N THR A 323 19.90 -0.31 -6.08
CA THR A 323 21.01 0.31 -6.81
C THR A 323 22.12 0.64 -5.83
N ALA A 324 23.30 0.07 -6.05
CA ALA A 324 24.53 0.38 -5.33
C ALA A 324 25.10 1.70 -5.85
N ASN A 325 24.80 2.80 -5.15
CA ASN A 325 25.23 4.14 -5.54
C ASN A 325 26.64 4.43 -5.01
N GLY A 326 27.55 4.84 -5.91
CA GLY A 326 28.92 5.26 -5.59
C GLY A 326 29.68 5.67 -6.86
N THR A 327 30.70 6.52 -6.74
CA THR A 327 31.58 6.94 -7.85
C THR A 327 32.99 6.42 -7.61
N PHE A 328 33.31 5.33 -8.31
CA PHE A 328 34.60 4.65 -8.23
C PHE A 328 35.47 5.04 -9.43
N SER A 329 36.79 5.03 -9.26
CA SER A 329 37.74 5.60 -10.24
C SER A 329 38.35 4.58 -11.20
N GLY A 330 38.14 3.28 -10.96
CA GLY A 330 38.61 2.16 -11.78
C GLY A 330 37.53 1.13 -12.17
N SER A 331 37.98 -0.10 -12.48
CA SER A 331 37.13 -1.22 -12.94
C SER A 331 36.50 -1.93 -11.74
N GLN A 332 35.19 -1.82 -11.63
CA GLN A 332 34.45 -2.27 -10.45
C GLN A 332 33.97 -3.71 -10.59
N SER A 333 33.88 -4.42 -9.47
CA SER A 333 33.12 -5.67 -9.35
C SER A 333 32.15 -5.58 -8.17
N TYR A 334 30.94 -6.11 -8.36
CA TYR A 334 29.90 -6.14 -7.33
C TYR A 334 29.71 -7.58 -6.85
N ALA A 335 29.40 -7.75 -5.57
CA ALA A 335 28.98 -9.01 -4.99
C ALA A 335 27.82 -8.74 -4.02
N TRP A 336 26.67 -9.36 -4.28
CA TRP A 336 25.48 -9.19 -3.45
C TRP A 336 25.24 -10.39 -2.55
N GLN A 337 24.67 -10.14 -1.37
CA GLN A 337 24.23 -11.16 -0.42
C GLN A 337 22.80 -10.89 0.04
N LEU A 338 22.06 -11.95 0.32
CA LEU A 338 20.76 -11.94 1.02
C LEU A 338 20.91 -12.76 2.30
N ASP A 339 20.66 -12.15 3.45
CA ASP A 339 20.76 -12.76 4.78
C ASP A 339 22.10 -13.50 4.99
N GLY A 340 23.19 -12.87 4.54
CA GLY A 340 24.56 -13.39 4.62
C GLY A 340 24.90 -14.49 3.60
N SER A 341 23.95 -14.92 2.77
CA SER A 341 24.18 -15.87 1.67
C SER A 341 24.47 -15.13 0.36
N THR A 342 25.51 -15.54 -0.36
CA THR A 342 25.87 -14.88 -1.65
C THR A 342 24.83 -15.14 -2.73
N ILE A 343 24.39 -14.08 -3.41
CA ILE A 343 23.50 -14.15 -4.57
C ILE A 343 24.37 -14.38 -5.82
N SER A 344 24.35 -15.61 -6.33
CA SER A 344 25.17 -16.00 -7.49
C SER A 344 24.76 -15.21 -8.74
N GLY A 345 25.74 -14.71 -9.50
CA GLY A 345 25.50 -13.98 -10.75
C GLY A 345 25.15 -12.49 -10.59
N ALA A 346 24.84 -12.02 -9.37
CA ALA A 346 24.62 -10.61 -9.08
C ALA A 346 25.95 -9.86 -8.98
N ASN A 347 26.44 -9.36 -10.11
CA ASN A 347 27.72 -8.66 -10.23
C ASN A 347 27.61 -7.29 -10.91
N SER A 348 26.40 -6.78 -11.03
CA SER A 348 26.07 -5.43 -11.49
C SER A 348 25.91 -4.45 -10.33
N ASN A 349 25.91 -3.16 -10.65
CA ASN A 349 25.60 -2.07 -9.73
C ASN A 349 24.10 -1.97 -9.37
N THR A 350 23.27 -2.79 -9.99
CA THR A 350 21.85 -2.95 -9.68
C THR A 350 21.52 -4.40 -9.40
N LEU A 351 20.55 -4.65 -8.52
CA LEU A 351 20.01 -5.97 -8.22
C LEU A 351 18.48 -5.90 -8.22
N ASP A 352 17.84 -6.73 -9.02
CA ASP A 352 16.39 -6.97 -8.92
C ASP A 352 16.13 -7.90 -7.74
N ILE A 353 15.17 -7.55 -6.88
CA ILE A 353 14.89 -8.26 -5.63
C ILE A 353 13.42 -8.69 -5.57
N ASP A 354 13.20 -9.93 -5.15
CA ASP A 354 11.88 -10.58 -5.08
C ASP A 354 11.56 -11.14 -3.69
N SER A 355 12.52 -11.04 -2.75
CA SER A 355 12.44 -11.67 -1.44
C SER A 355 12.72 -10.66 -0.34
N PRO A 356 12.01 -10.69 0.80
CA PRO A 356 12.40 -9.91 1.96
C PRO A 356 13.67 -10.50 2.59
N GLY A 357 14.41 -9.67 3.31
CA GLY A 357 15.63 -10.04 4.01
C GLY A 357 16.64 -8.89 4.02
N THR A 358 17.81 -9.15 4.59
CA THR A 358 18.90 -8.17 4.64
C THR A 358 19.76 -8.31 3.40
N TYR A 359 19.75 -7.29 2.54
CA TYR A 359 20.60 -7.26 1.36
C TYR A 359 21.89 -6.52 1.68
N LEU A 360 23.03 -7.11 1.34
CA LEU A 360 24.36 -6.51 1.46
C LEU A 360 25.00 -6.45 0.07
N VAL A 361 25.50 -5.29 -0.34
CA VAL A 361 26.37 -5.16 -1.51
C VAL A 361 27.82 -4.98 -1.07
N THR A 362 28.74 -5.64 -1.77
CA THR A 362 30.18 -5.38 -1.71
C THR A 362 30.63 -4.89 -3.08
N VAL A 363 31.21 -3.69 -3.16
CA VAL A 363 31.80 -3.13 -4.38
C VAL A 363 33.31 -3.12 -4.24
N THR A 364 34.02 -3.69 -5.20
CA THR A 364 35.49 -3.69 -5.26
C THR A 364 35.96 -2.86 -6.44
N ASP A 365 36.85 -1.89 -6.23
CA ASP A 365 37.52 -1.11 -7.27
C ASP A 365 39.04 -1.17 -7.06
N GLY A 366 39.73 -2.07 -7.78
CA GLY A 366 41.15 -2.34 -7.53
C GLY A 366 41.39 -2.96 -6.16
N ASP A 367 42.20 -2.29 -5.31
CA ASP A 367 42.44 -2.70 -3.91
C ASP A 367 41.41 -2.12 -2.92
N CYS A 368 40.46 -1.29 -3.39
CA CYS A 368 39.42 -0.66 -2.58
C CYS A 368 38.18 -1.56 -2.51
N THR A 369 37.64 -1.79 -1.30
CA THR A 369 36.37 -2.50 -1.07
C THR A 369 35.41 -1.66 -0.23
N ALA A 370 34.19 -1.48 -0.72
CA ALA A 370 33.09 -0.76 -0.08
C ALA A 370 31.92 -1.73 0.19
N THR A 371 31.21 -1.59 1.30
CA THR A 371 30.01 -2.40 1.58
C THR A 371 28.88 -1.55 2.11
N ASP A 372 27.64 -1.93 1.79
CA ASP A 372 26.45 -1.37 2.44
C ASP A 372 25.33 -2.40 2.50
N SER A 373 24.49 -2.29 3.53
CA SER A 373 23.37 -3.19 3.74
C SER A 373 22.09 -2.43 4.03
N LEU A 374 20.96 -2.94 3.53
CA LEU A 374 19.64 -2.49 3.93
C LEU A 374 18.72 -3.68 4.22
N VAL A 375 17.68 -3.45 5.01
CA VAL A 375 16.62 -4.42 5.26
C VAL A 375 15.50 -4.21 4.24
N VAL A 376 15.13 -5.28 3.56
CA VAL A 376 13.92 -5.37 2.75
C VAL A 376 12.87 -6.11 3.57
N SER A 377 11.78 -5.43 3.92
CA SER A 377 10.63 -6.05 4.58
C SER A 377 9.50 -6.28 3.57
N LEU A 378 8.73 -7.35 3.72
CA LEU A 378 7.55 -7.58 2.88
C LEU A 378 6.34 -6.86 3.50
N ALA A 379 5.74 -5.93 2.78
CA ALA A 379 4.42 -5.42 3.12
C ALA A 379 3.39 -6.53 2.87
N SER A 380 3.02 -7.24 3.93
CA SER A 380 1.80 -8.04 3.93
C SER A 380 0.62 -7.08 3.95
N SER A 381 0.14 -6.67 2.77
CA SER A 381 -1.14 -5.95 2.63
C SER A 381 -2.13 -6.84 1.90
N ALA A 382 -3.29 -7.06 2.53
CA ALA A 382 -4.39 -7.87 2.01
C ALA A 382 -5.20 -7.10 0.94
N VAL A 383 -4.50 -6.60 -0.09
CA VAL A 383 -5.14 -5.88 -1.20
C VAL A 383 -5.66 -6.90 -2.21
N VAL A 384 -6.93 -6.76 -2.60
CA VAL A 384 -7.53 -7.61 -3.63
C VAL A 384 -7.01 -7.16 -5.00
N THR A 385 -6.14 -7.96 -5.63
CA THR A 385 -5.54 -7.65 -6.95
C THR A 385 -6.40 -8.07 -8.13
N THR A 386 -7.40 -8.94 -7.90
CA THR A 386 -8.37 -9.37 -8.92
C THR A 386 -9.71 -8.68 -8.69
N ILE A 387 -10.04 -7.70 -9.53
CA ILE A 387 -11.31 -6.98 -9.50
C ILE A 387 -12.27 -7.67 -10.48
N ALA A 388 -13.49 -7.97 -10.04
CA ALA A 388 -14.49 -8.56 -10.91
C ALA A 388 -15.02 -7.54 -11.93
N ASP A 389 -15.41 -8.01 -13.12
CA ASP A 389 -16.07 -7.18 -14.12
C ASP A 389 -17.35 -6.56 -13.54
N MET A 390 -17.57 -5.28 -13.83
CA MET A 390 -18.77 -4.57 -13.43
C MET A 390 -19.83 -4.73 -14.51
N ILE A 391 -21.00 -5.23 -14.11
CA ILE A 391 -22.10 -5.56 -15.01
C ILE A 391 -23.32 -4.73 -14.60
N LEU A 392 -23.84 -3.92 -15.52
CA LEU A 392 -25.09 -3.18 -15.32
C LEU A 392 -26.09 -3.50 -16.43
N THR A 393 -27.37 -3.55 -16.07
CA THR A 393 -28.45 -3.69 -17.04
C THR A 393 -28.89 -2.32 -17.54
N ASP A 394 -28.87 -2.13 -18.85
CA ASP A 394 -29.34 -0.93 -19.53
C ASP A 394 -30.83 -1.01 -19.84
N THR A 395 -31.59 -0.10 -19.24
CA THR A 395 -33.04 0.00 -19.35
C THR A 395 -33.52 0.92 -20.47
N ASP A 396 -32.67 1.80 -21.00
CA ASP A 396 -33.02 2.71 -22.11
C ASP A 396 -32.43 2.29 -23.47
N ILE A 397 -31.60 1.23 -23.46
CA ILE A 397 -31.15 0.45 -24.62
C ILE A 397 -30.18 1.28 -25.49
N ASP A 398 -29.47 2.25 -24.92
CA ASP A 398 -28.50 3.06 -25.64
C ASP A 398 -27.07 2.47 -25.63
N GLY A 399 -26.83 1.43 -24.81
CA GLY A 399 -25.55 0.74 -24.64
C GLY A 399 -24.60 1.43 -23.66
N PHE A 400 -25.05 2.46 -22.94
CA PHE A 400 -24.25 3.30 -22.08
C PHE A 400 -24.85 3.39 -20.68
N MET A 401 -24.11 2.88 -19.68
CA MET A 401 -24.53 2.94 -18.28
C MET A 401 -23.56 3.76 -17.44
N PRO A 402 -24.04 4.54 -16.45
CA PRO A 402 -23.19 5.15 -15.45
C PRO A 402 -22.70 4.08 -14.45
N PHE A 403 -21.44 3.71 -14.51
CA PHE A 403 -20.80 2.79 -13.57
C PHE A 403 -20.24 3.54 -12.36
N ASP A 404 -20.63 3.14 -11.16
CA ASP A 404 -20.00 3.63 -9.93
C ASP A 404 -18.69 2.88 -9.65
N LEU A 405 -17.60 3.35 -10.26
CA LEU A 405 -16.26 2.77 -10.08
C LEU A 405 -15.83 2.78 -8.60
N SER A 406 -16.26 3.78 -7.82
CA SER A 406 -15.91 3.91 -6.40
C SER A 406 -16.48 2.78 -5.53
N SER A 407 -17.45 2.02 -6.03
CA SER A 407 -17.96 0.81 -5.34
C SER A 407 -16.88 -0.27 -5.14
N ASN A 408 -15.84 -0.29 -5.98
CA ASN A 408 -14.71 -1.20 -5.82
C ASN A 408 -13.72 -0.76 -4.74
N ASP A 409 -13.74 0.50 -4.28
CA ASP A 409 -12.73 1.06 -3.38
C ASP A 409 -12.64 0.28 -2.05
N ALA A 410 -13.78 -0.10 -1.48
CA ALA A 410 -13.83 -0.88 -0.24
C ALA A 410 -13.33 -2.33 -0.42
N LEU A 411 -13.58 -2.94 -1.58
CA LEU A 411 -13.10 -4.27 -1.94
C LEU A 411 -11.59 -4.25 -2.14
N ILE A 412 -11.10 -3.28 -2.92
CA ILE A 412 -9.68 -3.04 -3.18
C ILE A 412 -8.94 -2.82 -1.87
N ALA A 413 -9.49 -1.99 -0.98
CA ALA A 413 -8.91 -1.72 0.33
C ALA A 413 -8.84 -2.97 1.22
N GLY A 414 -9.68 -3.99 1.00
CA GLY A 414 -9.66 -5.23 1.78
C GLY A 414 -9.89 -5.03 3.29
N GLY A 415 -10.46 -3.88 3.69
CA GLY A 415 -10.57 -3.46 5.10
C GLY A 415 -9.32 -2.78 5.70
N SER A 416 -8.29 -2.54 4.90
CA SER A 416 -7.06 -1.84 5.28
C SER A 416 -7.22 -0.32 5.14
N ALA A 417 -6.84 0.44 6.17
CA ALA A 417 -6.80 1.89 6.10
C ALA A 417 -5.66 2.37 5.18
N GLY A 418 -5.81 3.55 4.57
CA GLY A 418 -4.75 4.15 3.75
C GLY A 418 -4.60 3.60 2.34
N ILE A 419 -5.50 2.75 1.86
CA ILE A 419 -5.54 2.31 0.46
C ILE A 419 -6.40 3.31 -0.35
N ASN A 420 -5.80 3.91 -1.37
CA ASN A 420 -6.46 4.79 -2.33
C ASN A 420 -6.48 4.13 -3.72
N SER A 421 -7.62 4.11 -4.39
CA SER A 421 -7.75 3.65 -5.77
C SER A 421 -8.03 4.81 -6.72
N SER A 422 -7.47 4.75 -7.93
CA SER A 422 -7.82 5.60 -9.06
C SER A 422 -8.00 4.77 -10.32
N TYR A 423 -8.90 5.21 -11.21
CA TYR A 423 -9.34 4.46 -12.39
C TYR A 423 -8.94 5.19 -13.67
N HIS A 424 -8.50 4.47 -14.71
CA HIS A 424 -7.86 5.03 -15.91
C HIS A 424 -8.25 4.27 -17.19
N LEU A 425 -8.16 4.92 -18.36
CA LEU A 425 -8.50 4.30 -19.66
C LEU A 425 -7.34 3.49 -20.25
N SER A 426 -6.13 3.65 -19.73
CA SER A 426 -4.96 2.91 -20.18
C SER A 426 -3.97 2.62 -19.05
N MET A 427 -3.17 1.56 -19.22
CA MET A 427 -2.08 1.24 -18.28
C MET A 427 -1.05 2.37 -18.15
N ALA A 428 -0.77 3.12 -19.23
CA ALA A 428 0.18 4.25 -19.20
C ALA A 428 -0.34 5.43 -18.35
N GLU A 429 -1.65 5.70 -18.42
CA GLU A 429 -2.33 6.70 -17.57
C GLU A 429 -2.32 6.26 -16.10
N ALA A 430 -2.63 5.00 -15.81
CA ALA A 430 -2.54 4.43 -14.47
C ALA A 430 -1.10 4.53 -13.91
N THR A 431 -0.09 4.17 -14.72
CA THR A 431 1.31 4.22 -14.29
C THR A 431 1.78 5.64 -13.96
N SER A 432 1.38 6.61 -14.78
CA SER A 432 1.73 8.03 -14.60
C SER A 432 0.81 8.80 -13.64
N ASN A 433 -0.18 8.12 -13.05
CA ASN A 433 -1.26 8.72 -12.28
C ASN A 433 -1.90 9.94 -12.98
N SER A 434 -2.17 9.79 -14.28
CA SER A 434 -2.76 10.85 -15.10
C SER A 434 -4.10 10.40 -15.67
N GLY A 435 -5.00 11.35 -15.97
CA GLY A 435 -6.29 11.01 -16.60
C GLY A 435 -7.24 10.19 -15.73
N ALA A 436 -7.21 10.35 -14.40
CA ALA A 436 -8.11 9.64 -13.50
C ALA A 436 -9.59 9.90 -13.86
N LEU A 437 -10.35 8.82 -14.01
CA LEU A 437 -11.78 8.83 -14.28
C LEU A 437 -12.55 9.26 -13.02
N VAL A 438 -13.62 10.02 -13.23
CA VAL A 438 -14.51 10.47 -12.16
C VAL A 438 -15.68 9.49 -12.07
N SER A 439 -15.97 9.01 -10.86
CA SER A 439 -17.15 8.16 -10.60
C SER A 439 -18.40 9.03 -10.34
N PRO A 440 -19.59 8.66 -10.85
CA PRO A 440 -19.83 7.56 -11.78
C PRO A 440 -19.29 7.87 -13.19
N TYR A 441 -18.75 6.85 -13.85
CA TYR A 441 -18.20 6.93 -15.19
C TYR A 441 -19.13 6.22 -16.19
N THR A 442 -19.54 6.92 -17.24
CA THR A 442 -20.29 6.32 -18.35
C THR A 442 -19.33 5.69 -19.35
N ASN A 443 -19.55 4.42 -19.69
CA ASN A 443 -18.74 3.73 -20.69
C ASN A 443 -18.85 4.42 -22.06
N ILE A 444 -17.86 4.21 -22.92
CA ILE A 444 -17.81 4.71 -24.31
C ILE A 444 -17.74 3.59 -25.35
N SER A 445 -17.53 2.36 -24.88
CA SER A 445 -17.65 1.11 -25.64
C SER A 445 -18.25 0.04 -24.72
N ASN A 446 -18.74 -1.05 -25.30
CA ASN A 446 -19.25 -2.19 -24.53
C ASN A 446 -18.74 -3.49 -25.19
N PRO A 447 -17.91 -4.30 -24.52
CA PRO A 447 -17.30 -4.04 -23.20
C PRO A 447 -16.23 -2.92 -23.26
N GLN A 448 -15.87 -2.37 -22.10
CA GLN A 448 -14.76 -1.42 -21.95
C GLN A 448 -13.85 -1.80 -20.79
N THR A 449 -12.56 -1.99 -21.06
CA THR A 449 -11.57 -2.25 -20.01
C THR A 449 -11.17 -0.97 -19.27
N ILE A 450 -11.11 -1.05 -17.94
CA ILE A 450 -10.65 0.01 -17.02
C ILE A 450 -9.42 -0.49 -16.28
N TYR A 451 -8.41 0.37 -16.16
CA TYR A 451 -7.18 0.10 -15.42
C TYR A 451 -7.23 0.79 -14.05
N VAL A 452 -6.87 0.09 -12.99
CA VAL A 452 -6.91 0.58 -11.62
C VAL A 452 -5.49 0.77 -11.12
N ARG A 453 -5.19 1.95 -10.57
CA ARG A 453 -4.01 2.21 -9.76
C ARG A 453 -4.43 2.17 -8.30
N ILE A 454 -3.79 1.33 -7.51
CA ILE A 454 -4.05 1.14 -6.09
C ILE A 454 -2.82 1.62 -5.34
N GLU A 455 -2.98 2.59 -4.45
CA GLU A 455 -1.93 3.25 -3.71
C GLU A 455 -2.13 3.02 -2.21
N ASP A 456 -1.22 2.29 -1.58
CA ASP A 456 -1.11 2.22 -0.13
C ASP A 456 -0.35 3.45 0.36
N THR A 457 -1.08 4.44 0.85
CA THR A 457 -0.53 5.70 1.37
C THR A 457 0.16 5.56 2.73
N ILE A 458 0.02 4.41 3.41
CA ILE A 458 0.74 4.12 4.67
C ILE A 458 2.13 3.54 4.36
N ASN A 459 2.20 2.59 3.42
CA ASN A 459 3.44 1.87 3.09
C ASN A 459 4.14 2.39 1.82
N GLY A 460 3.50 3.27 1.05
CA GLY A 460 4.03 3.81 -0.21
C GLY A 460 3.93 2.86 -1.41
N CYS A 461 3.18 1.76 -1.31
CA CYS A 461 3.02 0.78 -2.39
C CYS A 461 2.09 1.29 -3.50
N ILE A 462 2.44 1.04 -4.78
CA ILE A 462 1.55 1.23 -5.92
C ILE A 462 1.37 -0.10 -6.65
N ILE A 463 0.13 -0.55 -6.82
CA ILE A 463 -0.27 -1.79 -7.47
C ILE A 463 -1.20 -1.45 -8.64
N TYR A 464 -1.16 -2.23 -9.72
CA TYR A 464 -2.06 -2.06 -10.87
C TYR A 464 -2.96 -3.29 -11.05
N SER A 465 -4.21 -3.06 -11.42
CA SER A 465 -5.19 -4.09 -11.77
C SER A 465 -6.06 -3.62 -12.95
N SER A 466 -6.96 -4.47 -13.45
CA SER A 466 -7.92 -4.11 -14.49
C SER A 466 -9.19 -4.96 -14.40
N PHE A 467 -10.31 -4.41 -14.88
CA PHE A 467 -11.60 -5.10 -15.03
C PHE A 467 -12.38 -4.50 -16.22
N ASN A 468 -13.43 -5.17 -16.67
CA ASN A 468 -14.30 -4.67 -17.75
C ASN A 468 -15.60 -4.07 -17.20
N LEU A 469 -16.06 -3.00 -17.86
CA LEU A 469 -17.43 -2.51 -17.80
C LEU A 469 -18.24 -3.23 -18.87
N ILE A 470 -19.29 -3.91 -18.45
CA ILE A 470 -20.18 -4.68 -19.31
C ILE A 470 -21.60 -4.15 -19.12
N VAL A 471 -22.19 -3.67 -20.20
CA VAL A 471 -23.61 -3.27 -20.22
C VAL A 471 -24.41 -4.42 -20.80
N ILE A 472 -25.27 -5.02 -19.98
CA ILE A 472 -26.29 -5.98 -20.43
C ILE A 472 -27.47 -5.17 -20.91
N ILE A 473 -27.77 -5.24 -22.19
CA ILE A 473 -28.99 -4.66 -22.73
C ILE A 473 -30.10 -5.69 -22.50
N GLU A 474 -30.81 -5.58 -21.38
CA GLU A 474 -31.95 -6.46 -21.11
C GLU A 474 -33.17 -5.91 -21.83
N THR A 475 -33.29 -6.30 -23.09
CA THR A 475 -34.55 -6.17 -23.80
C THR A 475 -35.26 -7.52 -23.76
N ASP A 476 -36.41 -7.60 -23.08
CA ASP A 476 -37.39 -8.69 -23.26
C ASP A 476 -37.95 -8.76 -24.70
N CYS A 477 -37.33 -8.03 -25.64
CA CYS A 477 -37.59 -8.07 -27.06
C CYS A 477 -36.96 -9.27 -27.73
N PHE A 478 -35.67 -9.58 -27.48
CA PHE A 478 -34.94 -10.79 -27.90
C PHE A 478 -33.56 -10.79 -27.25
N ASP A 479 -33.25 -11.75 -26.37
CA ASP A 479 -31.88 -12.01 -25.95
C ASP A 479 -31.22 -12.96 -26.95
N VAL A 480 -30.00 -12.65 -27.38
CA VAL A 480 -29.12 -13.54 -28.16
C VAL A 480 -27.71 -13.29 -27.66
N ASN A 481 -27.10 -14.33 -27.10
CA ASN A 481 -25.76 -14.26 -26.52
C ASN A 481 -24.96 -15.47 -27.00
N ALA A 482 -23.92 -15.24 -27.80
CA ALA A 482 -23.03 -16.22 -28.42
C ALA A 482 -22.00 -16.81 -27.45
N GLY A 483 -22.01 -16.39 -26.19
CA GLY A 483 -21.08 -16.79 -25.13
C GLY A 483 -19.85 -15.87 -25.06
N VAL A 484 -19.03 -16.09 -24.03
CA VAL A 484 -17.76 -15.35 -23.86
C VAL A 484 -16.71 -15.80 -24.87
N ASP A 485 -15.76 -14.93 -25.17
CA ASP A 485 -14.58 -15.23 -26.00
C ASP A 485 -13.82 -16.46 -25.49
N GLN A 486 -13.23 -17.23 -26.42
CA GLN A 486 -12.56 -18.51 -26.14
C GLN A 486 -11.11 -18.49 -26.62
N ASN A 487 -10.20 -19.09 -25.86
CA ASN A 487 -8.78 -19.23 -26.24
C ASN A 487 -8.46 -20.67 -26.65
N ILE A 488 -7.74 -20.84 -27.76
CA ILE A 488 -7.21 -22.14 -28.22
C ILE A 488 -5.75 -22.02 -28.70
N ASP A 489 -4.95 -23.08 -28.53
CA ASP A 489 -3.55 -23.10 -28.94
C ASP A 489 -3.38 -23.41 -30.45
N CYS A 490 -2.26 -23.02 -31.07
CA CYS A 490 -1.89 -23.33 -32.46
C CYS A 490 -1.59 -24.82 -32.78
N SER A 491 -2.06 -25.78 -31.98
CA SER A 491 -1.94 -27.20 -32.31
C SER A 491 -2.89 -27.57 -33.47
N THR A 492 -2.50 -28.52 -34.32
CA THR A 492 -3.29 -28.89 -35.53
C THR A 492 -4.68 -29.51 -35.24
N ASP A 493 -5.06 -29.64 -33.96
CA ASP A 493 -6.31 -30.28 -33.51
C ASP A 493 -7.07 -29.49 -32.41
N SER A 494 -6.77 -28.20 -32.20
CA SER A 494 -7.47 -27.39 -31.18
C SER A 494 -8.85 -26.94 -31.69
N CYS A 495 -9.92 -27.42 -31.07
CA CYS A 495 -11.31 -27.05 -31.41
C CYS A 495 -12.07 -26.63 -30.15
N VAL A 496 -13.03 -25.72 -30.29
CA VAL A 496 -13.91 -25.27 -29.19
C VAL A 496 -15.38 -25.34 -29.62
N ASP A 497 -16.26 -25.63 -28.67
CA ASP A 497 -17.71 -25.54 -28.85
C ASP A 497 -18.18 -24.12 -28.54
N LEU A 498 -18.79 -23.46 -29.52
CA LEU A 498 -19.47 -22.17 -29.35
C LEU A 498 -20.96 -22.42 -29.16
N THR A 499 -21.57 -21.83 -28.15
CA THR A 499 -22.99 -22.01 -27.82
C THR A 499 -23.68 -20.66 -27.71
N VAL A 500 -24.79 -20.49 -28.43
CA VAL A 500 -25.65 -19.31 -28.34
C VAL A 500 -26.87 -19.60 -27.47
N THR A 501 -27.13 -18.74 -26.50
CA THR A 501 -28.39 -18.69 -25.75
C THR A 501 -29.29 -17.62 -26.37
N PHE A 502 -30.60 -17.87 -26.40
CA PHE A 502 -31.55 -16.93 -26.99
C PHE A 502 -32.97 -17.07 -26.42
N THR A 503 -33.79 -16.02 -26.54
CA THR A 503 -35.20 -16.05 -26.14
C THR A 503 -36.03 -16.91 -27.08
N GLU A 504 -36.66 -17.98 -26.60
CA GLU A 504 -37.65 -18.71 -27.41
C GLU A 504 -38.98 -17.95 -27.46
N THR A 505 -39.46 -17.60 -28.65
CA THR A 505 -40.84 -17.17 -28.84
C THR A 505 -41.74 -18.38 -29.09
N LYS A 506 -43.00 -18.30 -28.69
CA LYS A 506 -44.04 -19.32 -28.94
C LYS A 506 -45.32 -18.66 -29.48
N GLY A 507 -46.25 -19.47 -29.99
CA GLY A 507 -47.52 -18.97 -30.51
C GLY A 507 -48.44 -18.45 -29.42
N THR A 508 -49.37 -17.55 -29.76
CA THR A 508 -50.27 -16.89 -28.80
C THR A 508 -51.59 -17.64 -28.56
N SER A 509 -51.68 -18.92 -28.95
CA SER A 509 -52.89 -19.75 -28.79
C SER A 509 -53.14 -20.22 -27.35
N SER A 510 -52.10 -20.19 -26.51
CA SER A 510 -52.18 -20.35 -25.07
C SER A 510 -51.12 -19.47 -24.40
N TYR A 511 -51.23 -19.30 -23.09
CA TYR A 511 -50.28 -18.50 -22.29
C TYR A 511 -49.88 -19.25 -21.02
N ASP A 512 -48.62 -19.12 -20.63
CA ASP A 512 -48.12 -19.48 -19.31
C ASP A 512 -48.13 -18.24 -18.40
N VAL A 513 -48.40 -18.43 -17.11
CA VAL A 513 -48.48 -17.34 -16.12
C VAL A 513 -47.43 -17.53 -15.05
N SER A 514 -46.55 -16.55 -14.90
CA SER A 514 -45.44 -16.59 -13.93
C SER A 514 -45.28 -15.25 -13.21
N SER A 515 -44.73 -15.28 -12.00
CA SER A 515 -44.35 -14.06 -11.27
C SER A 515 -43.01 -13.53 -11.81
N LEU A 516 -42.86 -12.21 -11.87
CA LEU A 516 -41.59 -11.55 -12.21
C LEU A 516 -41.11 -10.65 -11.06
N ASP A 517 -39.96 -9.97 -11.25
CA ASP A 517 -39.52 -8.91 -10.34
C ASP A 517 -40.62 -7.83 -10.23
N PRO A 518 -41.09 -7.47 -9.03
CA PRO A 518 -42.14 -6.47 -8.87
C PRO A 518 -41.71 -5.03 -9.19
N VAL A 519 -40.42 -4.77 -9.42
CA VAL A 519 -39.94 -3.45 -9.84
C VAL A 519 -40.20 -3.27 -11.32
N SER A 520 -41.09 -2.33 -11.67
CA SER A 520 -41.30 -1.96 -13.06
C SER A 520 -40.06 -1.26 -13.62
N PRO A 521 -39.58 -1.62 -14.82
CA PRO A 521 -38.53 -0.89 -15.51
C PRO A 521 -38.98 0.48 -16.04
N PHE A 522 -40.27 0.83 -15.89
CA PHE A 522 -40.85 2.07 -16.39
C PHE A 522 -41.45 2.94 -15.28
N PRO A 523 -41.38 4.28 -15.38
CA PRO A 523 -41.97 5.17 -14.38
C PRO A 523 -43.50 5.08 -14.38
N TYR A 524 -44.12 5.04 -13.19
CA TYR A 524 -45.58 5.03 -13.05
C TYR A 524 -46.25 6.37 -13.40
N THR A 525 -45.52 7.48 -13.33
CA THR A 525 -46.01 8.85 -13.57
C THR A 525 -45.32 9.50 -14.77
N GLY A 526 -45.92 10.55 -15.31
CA GLY A 526 -45.27 11.39 -16.33
C GLY A 526 -45.17 10.79 -17.73
N LEU A 527 -45.95 9.74 -18.03
CA LEU A 527 -45.97 9.14 -19.36
C LEU A 527 -46.36 10.16 -20.44
N ALA A 528 -45.73 10.04 -21.61
CA ALA A 528 -45.82 11.04 -22.68
C ALA A 528 -47.26 11.34 -23.16
N ASN A 529 -48.19 10.38 -23.08
CA ASN A 529 -49.56 10.53 -23.56
C ASN A 529 -50.59 10.27 -22.44
N PRO A 530 -51.04 11.31 -21.71
CA PRO A 530 -52.10 11.16 -20.72
C PRO A 530 -53.44 10.81 -21.38
N ILE A 531 -54.21 9.93 -20.73
CA ILE A 531 -55.56 9.51 -21.13
C ILE A 531 -56.57 10.27 -20.27
N SER A 532 -57.42 11.09 -20.88
CA SER A 532 -58.41 11.90 -20.17
C SER A 532 -59.69 11.11 -19.84
N VAL A 533 -59.58 10.08 -19.01
CA VAL A 533 -60.72 9.33 -18.45
C VAL A 533 -61.07 9.80 -17.02
N GLY A 534 -60.96 11.11 -16.73
CA GLY A 534 -61.29 11.69 -15.41
C GLY A 534 -62.77 11.59 -14.99
N THR A 535 -63.51 10.67 -15.62
CA THR A 535 -64.86 10.24 -15.27
C THR A 535 -64.82 8.71 -15.20
N ASP A 536 -65.44 8.19 -14.15
CA ASP A 536 -65.63 6.75 -13.99
C ASP A 536 -66.48 6.14 -15.11
N ASP A 537 -66.28 4.86 -15.37
CA ASP A 537 -66.89 4.03 -16.39
C ASP A 537 -66.74 4.55 -17.84
N VAL A 538 -65.55 5.05 -18.22
CA VAL A 538 -65.28 5.60 -19.56
C VAL A 538 -64.11 4.91 -20.26
N TRP A 539 -64.23 4.75 -21.58
CA TRP A 539 -63.19 4.27 -22.48
C TRP A 539 -62.37 5.42 -23.07
N SER A 540 -61.08 5.19 -23.34
CA SER A 540 -60.25 6.12 -24.11
C SER A 540 -60.85 6.36 -25.50
N ASP A 541 -61.09 7.62 -25.86
CA ASP A 541 -61.52 8.06 -27.19
C ASP A 541 -60.58 9.17 -27.69
N PRO A 542 -59.92 9.00 -28.85
CA PRO A 542 -59.98 7.88 -29.79
C PRO A 542 -59.26 6.61 -29.31
N ALA A 543 -59.42 5.51 -30.06
CA ALA A 543 -58.58 4.32 -29.91
C ALA A 543 -57.09 4.65 -30.06
N ILE A 544 -56.27 3.97 -29.26
CA ILE A 544 -54.83 4.18 -29.19
C ILE A 544 -54.18 3.27 -30.23
N SER A 545 -53.45 3.88 -31.17
CA SER A 545 -52.75 3.13 -32.22
C SER A 545 -51.47 2.50 -31.68
N ILE A 546 -51.29 1.21 -31.95
CA ILE A 546 -50.08 0.44 -31.70
C ILE A 546 -49.34 0.35 -33.04
N PRO A 547 -48.11 0.89 -33.17
CA PRO A 547 -47.42 0.95 -34.46
C PRO A 547 -46.72 -0.36 -34.86
N PHE A 548 -47.17 -1.48 -34.30
CA PHE A 548 -46.79 -2.86 -34.59
C PHE A 548 -48.01 -3.78 -34.43
N ASN A 549 -47.93 -4.99 -34.98
CA ASN A 549 -48.95 -6.02 -34.79
C ASN A 549 -48.69 -6.69 -33.43
N PHE A 550 -49.57 -6.47 -32.46
CA PHE A 550 -49.56 -7.22 -31.22
C PHE A 550 -50.47 -8.45 -31.37
N SER A 551 -49.88 -9.64 -31.37
CA SER A 551 -50.63 -10.88 -31.47
C SER A 551 -51.18 -11.29 -30.10
N PHE A 552 -52.50 -11.41 -29.99
CA PHE A 552 -53.18 -11.81 -28.78
C PHE A 552 -54.23 -12.87 -29.12
N PHE A 553 -54.13 -14.05 -28.52
CA PHE A 553 -55.01 -15.20 -28.83
C PHE A 553 -55.17 -15.47 -30.34
N GLU A 554 -54.04 -15.61 -31.05
CA GLU A 554 -53.96 -15.87 -32.51
C GLU A 554 -54.54 -14.76 -33.42
N ASN A 555 -54.87 -13.59 -32.88
CA ASN A 555 -55.34 -12.44 -33.66
C ASN A 555 -54.34 -11.28 -33.54
N ASP A 556 -54.11 -10.56 -34.63
CA ASP A 556 -53.20 -9.42 -34.66
C ASP A 556 -53.94 -8.11 -34.50
N TYR A 557 -53.47 -7.27 -33.58
CA TYR A 557 -54.07 -5.97 -33.26
C TYR A 557 -53.07 -4.83 -33.44
N THR A 558 -53.53 -3.74 -34.04
CA THR A 558 -52.75 -2.50 -34.26
C THR A 558 -53.34 -1.31 -33.52
N GLU A 559 -54.34 -1.55 -32.69
CA GLU A 559 -55.04 -0.56 -31.90
C GLU A 559 -55.65 -1.22 -30.66
N LEU A 560 -55.74 -0.46 -29.58
CA LEU A 560 -56.37 -0.85 -28.33
C LEU A 560 -57.12 0.34 -27.73
N ILE A 561 -58.00 0.06 -26.77
CA ILE A 561 -58.63 1.08 -25.93
C ILE A 561 -58.41 0.75 -24.45
N VAL A 562 -58.26 1.79 -23.64
CA VAL A 562 -58.03 1.71 -22.19
C VAL A 562 -59.30 2.17 -21.48
N GLY A 563 -59.80 1.36 -20.56
CA GLY A 563 -60.95 1.68 -19.71
C GLY A 563 -60.51 2.30 -18.38
N SER A 564 -61.33 3.20 -17.83
CA SER A 564 -61.10 3.81 -16.51
C SER A 564 -60.89 2.74 -15.44
N ASN A 565 -61.64 1.64 -15.44
CA ASN A 565 -61.58 0.60 -14.43
C ASN A 565 -60.40 -0.39 -14.56
N GLY A 566 -59.28 0.02 -15.18
CA GLY A 566 -58.03 -0.76 -15.16
C GLY A 566 -57.94 -1.93 -16.13
N VAL A 567 -58.60 -1.80 -17.29
CA VAL A 567 -58.73 -2.83 -18.33
C VAL A 567 -58.36 -2.29 -19.70
N VAL A 568 -57.75 -3.13 -20.52
CA VAL A 568 -57.48 -2.88 -21.95
C VAL A 568 -58.28 -3.87 -22.77
N THR A 569 -58.89 -3.44 -23.87
CA THR A 569 -59.48 -4.34 -24.87
C THR A 569 -59.04 -3.95 -26.27
N PHE A 570 -58.98 -4.93 -27.16
CA PHE A 570 -58.63 -4.74 -28.56
C PHE A 570 -59.86 -4.56 -29.48
N ASP A 571 -61.06 -4.42 -28.91
CA ASP A 571 -62.28 -4.08 -29.63
C ASP A 571 -62.30 -2.58 -29.94
N SER A 572 -61.87 -2.21 -31.14
CA SER A 572 -61.38 -0.87 -31.48
C SER A 572 -62.42 0.23 -31.77
N GLN A 573 -63.71 -0.01 -31.50
CA GLN A 573 -64.77 0.99 -31.65
C GLN A 573 -65.58 1.15 -30.36
N SER A 574 -65.59 2.38 -29.83
CA SER A 574 -66.48 2.78 -28.72
C SER A 574 -67.94 2.52 -29.12
N GLY A 575 -68.63 1.70 -28.32
CA GLY A 575 -70.03 1.32 -28.54
C GLY A 575 -70.25 0.09 -29.44
N THR A 576 -69.21 -0.68 -29.76
CA THR A 576 -69.35 -2.03 -30.35
C THR A 576 -68.97 -3.15 -29.39
N HIS A 577 -68.76 -2.84 -28.11
CA HIS A 577 -68.32 -3.79 -27.07
C HIS A 577 -69.28 -4.98 -26.98
N ILE A 578 -68.92 -6.08 -27.63
CA ILE A 578 -69.76 -7.27 -27.69
C ILE A 578 -69.60 -8.00 -26.37
N ASN A 579 -70.44 -7.68 -25.39
CA ASN A 579 -70.97 -8.71 -24.52
C ASN A 579 -71.48 -9.83 -25.46
N GLY A 580 -71.04 -11.07 -25.31
CA GLY A 580 -71.23 -12.19 -26.26
C GLY A 580 -72.69 -12.58 -26.65
N ASP A 581 -73.67 -11.69 -26.56
CA ASP A 581 -75.10 -11.91 -26.86
C ASP A 581 -75.65 -11.14 -28.07
N GLY A 582 -74.88 -10.20 -28.66
CA GLY A 582 -75.28 -9.49 -29.89
C GLY A 582 -76.49 -8.56 -29.75
N VAL A 583 -76.74 -8.02 -28.55
CA VAL A 583 -77.78 -7.01 -28.29
C VAL A 583 -77.13 -5.68 -27.88
N SER A 584 -77.51 -4.57 -28.53
CA SER A 584 -77.13 -3.22 -28.07
C SER A 584 -77.95 -2.85 -26.83
N ASP A 585 -77.43 -3.13 -25.65
CA ASP A 585 -78.04 -2.77 -24.36
C ASP A 585 -77.01 -2.02 -23.51
N PHE A 586 -77.44 -0.90 -22.89
CA PHE A 586 -76.86 -0.11 -21.76
C PHE A 586 -75.33 0.08 -21.56
N ASN A 587 -74.45 -0.61 -22.28
CA ASN A 587 -73.02 -0.81 -22.00
C ASN A 587 -72.11 -0.08 -23.00
N ASP A 588 -72.37 1.21 -23.23
CA ASP A 588 -71.40 2.12 -23.86
C ASP A 588 -70.33 2.61 -22.84
N PHE A 589 -70.40 2.13 -21.60
CA PHE A 589 -69.56 2.52 -20.46
C PHE A 589 -68.57 1.41 -20.09
N CYS A 590 -67.41 1.77 -19.53
CA CYS A 590 -66.43 0.84 -18.97
C CYS A 590 -66.83 0.41 -17.54
N GLU A 591 -68.07 -0.03 -17.35
CA GLU A 591 -68.60 -0.36 -16.02
C GLU A 591 -67.82 -1.50 -15.35
N PHE A 592 -67.58 -1.41 -14.05
CA PHE A 592 -67.11 -2.56 -13.27
C PHE A 592 -68.28 -3.52 -12.98
N GLY A 593 -68.34 -4.62 -13.73
CA GLY A 593 -69.51 -5.51 -13.76
C GLY A 593 -69.44 -6.82 -12.95
N ILE A 594 -68.40 -7.03 -12.13
CA ILE A 594 -68.15 -8.35 -11.51
C ILE A 594 -68.99 -8.52 -10.22
N GLY A 595 -69.91 -9.50 -10.21
CA GLY A 595 -70.76 -9.79 -9.05
C GLY A 595 -70.08 -10.61 -7.94
N ALA A 596 -70.51 -10.40 -6.69
CA ALA A 596 -69.97 -10.99 -5.45
C ALA A 596 -70.02 -12.54 -5.32
N THR A 597 -70.59 -13.27 -6.29
CA THR A 597 -70.66 -14.73 -6.23
C THR A 597 -69.37 -15.33 -6.78
N GLY A 598 -68.64 -16.12 -5.97
CA GLY A 598 -67.30 -16.69 -6.20
C GLY A 598 -67.04 -17.42 -7.53
N THR A 599 -67.12 -16.68 -8.62
CA THR A 599 -66.96 -17.11 -10.00
C THR A 599 -65.65 -16.50 -10.48
N GLN A 600 -64.72 -17.33 -10.95
CA GLN A 600 -63.38 -16.88 -11.33
C GLN A 600 -63.40 -16.19 -12.69
N ILE A 601 -62.83 -14.99 -12.78
CA ILE A 601 -62.64 -14.24 -14.04
C ILE A 601 -61.18 -13.79 -14.10
N PRO A 602 -60.45 -13.98 -15.20
CA PRO A 602 -60.85 -14.73 -16.40
C PRO A 602 -60.99 -16.23 -16.14
N ALA A 603 -61.85 -16.90 -16.92
CA ALA A 603 -61.99 -18.35 -16.90
C ALA A 603 -62.34 -18.91 -18.29
N PRO A 604 -61.86 -20.11 -18.65
CA PRO A 604 -62.13 -20.72 -19.98
C PRO A 604 -63.61 -20.99 -20.30
N THR A 605 -64.50 -20.93 -19.31
CA THR A 605 -65.94 -21.23 -19.51
C THR A 605 -66.85 -20.33 -18.66
N PHE A 606 -66.52 -19.04 -18.54
CA PHE A 606 -67.34 -18.05 -17.83
C PHE A 606 -68.57 -17.66 -18.68
N PRO A 607 -69.79 -17.55 -18.11
CA PRO A 607 -70.93 -18.30 -18.58
C PRO A 607 -71.41 -17.87 -19.98
N TYR A 608 -70.93 -18.56 -21.00
CA TYR A 608 -71.70 -18.79 -22.23
C TYR A 608 -72.35 -20.18 -22.18
N ASP A 609 -73.18 -20.41 -21.16
CA ASP A 609 -74.27 -21.38 -21.28
C ASP A 609 -75.58 -20.60 -21.44
N PRO A 610 -76.15 -20.50 -22.66
CA PRO A 610 -77.42 -19.81 -22.88
C PRO A 610 -78.58 -20.42 -22.07
N ALA A 611 -78.43 -21.59 -21.44
CA ALA A 611 -79.42 -22.21 -20.57
C ALA A 611 -79.33 -21.80 -19.09
N THR A 612 -78.22 -21.23 -18.62
CA THR A 612 -78.04 -20.77 -17.22
C THR A 612 -77.72 -19.28 -17.10
N PHE A 613 -77.94 -18.51 -18.17
CA PHE A 613 -77.79 -17.05 -18.21
C PHE A 613 -78.60 -16.37 -17.10
N ASP A 614 -77.90 -15.79 -16.13
CA ASP A 614 -78.47 -14.89 -15.14
C ASP A 614 -78.30 -13.46 -15.63
N ALA A 615 -79.40 -12.82 -16.04
CA ALA A 615 -79.42 -11.45 -16.54
C ALA A 615 -79.05 -10.39 -15.47
N THR A 616 -78.66 -10.79 -14.26
CA THR A 616 -78.22 -9.91 -13.16
C THR A 616 -76.71 -9.88 -12.95
N ILE A 617 -75.93 -10.68 -13.69
CA ILE A 617 -74.45 -10.66 -13.67
C ILE A 617 -73.98 -10.05 -14.99
N GLN A 618 -73.22 -8.94 -14.93
CA GLN A 618 -72.64 -8.34 -16.13
C GLN A 618 -71.54 -9.25 -16.70
N ASN A 619 -71.47 -9.33 -18.03
CA ASN A 619 -70.45 -10.13 -18.71
C ASN A 619 -69.07 -9.48 -18.55
N PRO A 620 -68.00 -10.27 -18.38
CA PRO A 620 -66.65 -9.73 -18.39
C PRO A 620 -66.32 -9.15 -19.76
N ILE A 621 -65.52 -8.10 -19.79
CA ILE A 621 -65.02 -7.48 -21.02
C ILE A 621 -64.16 -8.51 -21.76
N LEU A 622 -64.57 -8.93 -22.95
CA LEU A 622 -63.83 -9.92 -23.74
C LEU A 622 -62.70 -9.26 -24.54
N ASN A 623 -61.85 -10.10 -25.14
CA ASN A 623 -60.72 -9.65 -25.94
C ASN A 623 -59.81 -8.66 -25.17
N ALA A 624 -59.53 -8.99 -23.90
CA ALA A 624 -59.08 -8.02 -22.92
C ALA A 624 -57.91 -8.48 -22.06
N ILE A 625 -57.14 -7.49 -21.61
CA ILE A 625 -56.11 -7.58 -20.57
C ILE A 625 -56.65 -6.84 -19.35
N TYR A 626 -56.80 -7.56 -18.25
CA TYR A 626 -57.15 -7.01 -16.94
C TYR A 626 -55.85 -6.75 -16.18
N GLY A 627 -55.45 -5.48 -16.08
CA GLY A 627 -54.28 -5.08 -15.28
C GLY A 627 -54.62 -5.20 -13.80
N ILE A 628 -55.50 -4.33 -13.33
CA ILE A 628 -56.26 -4.50 -12.09
C ILE A 628 -57.68 -4.05 -12.42
N TYR A 629 -58.50 -4.96 -12.95
CA TYR A 629 -59.88 -4.64 -13.25
C TYR A 629 -60.67 -4.59 -11.94
N HIS A 630 -60.96 -3.37 -11.50
CA HIS A 630 -61.69 -3.02 -10.28
C HIS A 630 -62.30 -1.63 -10.42
N ASP A 631 -63.27 -1.34 -9.56
CA ASP A 631 -64.00 -0.08 -9.61
C ASP A 631 -63.19 1.08 -9.01
N ILE A 632 -62.99 2.15 -9.78
CA ILE A 632 -62.15 3.30 -9.40
C ILE A 632 -62.85 4.63 -9.66
N ASP A 633 -62.47 5.69 -8.94
CA ASP A 633 -62.97 7.05 -9.18
C ASP A 633 -61.84 7.98 -9.65
N PRO A 634 -61.58 8.03 -10.98
CA PRO A 634 -60.53 8.86 -11.54
C PRO A 634 -60.88 10.35 -11.51
N SER A 635 -62.11 10.74 -11.11
CA SER A 635 -62.51 12.14 -10.99
C SER A 635 -61.91 12.83 -9.75
N LEU A 636 -61.45 12.04 -8.78
CA LEU A 636 -60.92 12.53 -7.51
C LEU A 636 -59.40 12.70 -7.49
N GLY A 637 -58.67 12.12 -8.45
CA GLY A 637 -57.23 12.29 -8.58
C GLY A 637 -56.53 11.14 -9.31
N GLY A 638 -55.19 11.20 -9.32
CA GLY A 638 -54.34 10.22 -10.01
C GLY A 638 -54.06 10.56 -11.48
N GLU A 639 -53.29 9.70 -12.13
CA GLU A 639 -52.90 9.83 -13.54
C GLU A 639 -53.12 8.51 -14.26
N ILE A 640 -53.72 8.57 -15.45
CA ILE A 640 -53.83 7.44 -16.37
C ILE A 640 -53.18 7.87 -17.68
N GLY A 641 -52.25 7.06 -18.21
CA GLY A 641 -51.47 7.44 -19.37
C GLY A 641 -50.87 6.25 -20.09
N TRP A 642 -50.34 6.50 -21.29
CA TRP A 642 -49.58 5.52 -22.05
C TRP A 642 -48.35 6.12 -22.71
N GLU A 643 -47.38 5.28 -22.99
CA GLU A 643 -46.17 5.65 -23.73
C GLU A 643 -45.66 4.47 -24.56
N LEU A 644 -45.11 4.81 -25.72
CA LEU A 644 -44.38 3.86 -26.54
C LEU A 644 -42.89 4.11 -26.36
N ILE A 645 -42.18 3.13 -25.83
CA ILE A 645 -40.77 3.20 -25.48
C ILE A 645 -39.99 2.27 -26.43
N GLY A 646 -38.74 2.62 -26.75
CA GLY A 646 -37.87 1.83 -27.63
C GLY A 646 -38.10 2.08 -29.13
N THR A 647 -37.44 1.27 -29.96
CA THR A 647 -37.50 1.36 -31.43
C THR A 647 -37.74 -0.03 -32.03
N ALA A 648 -38.36 -0.10 -33.22
CA ALA A 648 -38.64 -1.38 -33.87
C ALA A 648 -37.33 -2.17 -34.09
N PRO A 649 -37.29 -3.49 -33.82
CA PRO A 649 -38.42 -4.38 -33.50
C PRO A 649 -38.76 -4.48 -32.00
N CYS A 650 -38.14 -3.68 -31.14
CA CYS A 650 -38.19 -3.77 -29.69
C CYS A 650 -38.97 -2.65 -29.02
N ARG A 651 -40.11 -2.26 -29.60
CA ARG A 651 -40.97 -1.27 -28.95
C ARG A 651 -41.76 -1.91 -27.83
N THR A 652 -41.98 -1.13 -26.78
CA THR A 652 -42.76 -1.52 -25.63
C THR A 652 -43.87 -0.51 -25.43
N MET A 653 -45.10 -1.00 -25.34
CA MET A 653 -46.28 -0.18 -25.04
C MET A 653 -46.57 -0.27 -23.55
N VAL A 654 -46.40 0.85 -22.84
CA VAL A 654 -46.60 0.95 -21.39
C VAL A 654 -47.89 1.73 -21.13
N ILE A 655 -48.78 1.18 -20.32
CA ILE A 655 -50.04 1.80 -19.88
C ILE A 655 -50.02 1.85 -18.36
N SER A 656 -50.15 3.02 -17.76
CA SER A 656 -49.99 3.23 -16.32
C SER A 656 -51.21 3.87 -15.68
N PHE A 657 -51.54 3.40 -14.48
CA PHE A 657 -52.51 3.97 -13.56
C PHE A 657 -51.75 4.32 -12.28
N ASN A 658 -51.68 5.60 -11.93
CA ASN A 658 -50.87 6.09 -10.81
C ASN A 658 -51.72 6.86 -9.81
N LEU A 659 -51.70 6.41 -8.56
CA LEU A 659 -52.45 6.98 -7.43
C LEU A 659 -53.94 7.23 -7.72
N VAL A 660 -54.60 6.34 -8.46
CA VAL A 660 -56.01 6.52 -8.84
C VAL A 660 -56.92 6.06 -7.68
N PRO A 661 -57.81 6.92 -7.12
CA PRO A 661 -58.68 6.58 -6.00
C PRO A 661 -59.67 5.45 -6.31
N LEU A 662 -60.03 4.66 -5.30
CA LEU A 662 -61.06 3.61 -5.43
C LEU A 662 -62.47 4.18 -5.25
N PHE A 663 -63.46 3.69 -6.02
CA PHE A 663 -64.86 4.11 -5.89
C PHE A 663 -65.41 3.74 -4.49
N ASP A 664 -66.16 4.66 -3.86
CA ASP A 664 -66.70 4.54 -2.48
C ASP A 664 -65.65 4.29 -1.37
N CYS A 665 -64.36 4.32 -1.70
CA CYS A 665 -63.19 4.19 -0.81
C CYS A 665 -62.13 5.27 -1.12
N GLU A 666 -62.57 6.52 -1.24
CA GLU A 666 -61.81 7.65 -1.82
C GLU A 666 -60.48 8.01 -1.11
N THR A 667 -60.17 7.43 0.06
CA THR A 667 -58.87 7.57 0.74
C THR A 667 -57.85 6.51 0.34
N GLU A 668 -58.29 5.46 -0.33
CA GLU A 668 -57.48 4.36 -0.84
C GLU A 668 -57.26 4.54 -2.35
N PHE A 669 -56.12 4.08 -2.88
CA PHE A 669 -55.76 4.24 -4.28
C PHE A 669 -55.07 3.01 -4.85
N SER A 670 -55.09 2.90 -6.17
CA SER A 670 -54.41 1.88 -6.95
C SER A 670 -53.24 2.47 -7.74
N THR A 671 -52.15 1.75 -7.84
CA THR A 671 -51.01 2.08 -8.71
C THR A 671 -50.46 0.83 -9.36
N PHE A 672 -50.59 0.75 -10.69
CA PHE A 672 -50.22 -0.42 -11.47
C PHE A 672 -49.98 -0.06 -12.95
N GLN A 673 -49.35 -0.97 -13.68
CA GLN A 673 -49.00 -0.83 -15.09
C GLN A 673 -49.32 -2.11 -15.86
N MET A 674 -49.64 -1.96 -17.14
CA MET A 674 -49.66 -3.02 -18.14
C MET A 674 -48.60 -2.72 -19.20
N VAL A 675 -47.79 -3.71 -19.53
CA VAL A 675 -46.65 -3.59 -20.44
C VAL A 675 -46.80 -4.64 -21.55
N LEU A 676 -46.86 -4.19 -22.80
CA LEU A 676 -46.99 -5.05 -23.99
C LEU A 676 -45.72 -4.97 -24.82
N TRP A 677 -45.08 -6.11 -25.04
CA TRP A 677 -43.81 -6.23 -25.76
C TRP A 677 -44.03 -6.57 -27.24
N GLU A 678 -43.52 -5.73 -28.15
CA GLU A 678 -43.73 -5.85 -29.62
C GLU A 678 -43.36 -7.22 -30.17
N SER A 679 -42.16 -7.69 -29.87
CA SER A 679 -41.56 -8.83 -30.57
C SER A 679 -41.90 -10.19 -29.97
N THR A 680 -42.17 -10.24 -28.67
CA THR A 680 -42.44 -11.49 -27.95
C THR A 680 -43.93 -11.71 -27.70
N ASN A 681 -44.76 -10.68 -27.88
CA ASN A 681 -46.19 -10.68 -27.49
C ASN A 681 -46.42 -11.00 -26.01
N ILE A 682 -45.39 -10.81 -25.18
CA ILE A 682 -45.47 -10.93 -23.73
C ILE A 682 -46.31 -9.77 -23.18
N ILE A 683 -47.07 -10.05 -22.14
CA ILE A 683 -47.81 -9.06 -21.37
C ILE A 683 -47.33 -9.13 -19.93
N ASP A 684 -46.87 -8.02 -19.38
CA ASP A 684 -46.57 -7.90 -17.95
C ASP A 684 -47.56 -6.96 -17.27
N VAL A 685 -47.91 -7.30 -16.03
CA VAL A 685 -48.70 -6.47 -15.15
C VAL A 685 -47.89 -6.21 -13.88
N TYR A 686 -47.53 -4.97 -13.64
CA TYR A 686 -46.83 -4.54 -12.43
C TYR A 686 -47.80 -3.84 -11.49
N VAL A 687 -47.78 -4.18 -10.21
CA VAL A 687 -48.64 -3.63 -9.17
C VAL A 687 -47.75 -3.03 -8.09
N GLN A 688 -47.65 -1.71 -8.06
CA GLN A 688 -46.99 -1.02 -6.97
C GLN A 688 -47.86 -1.07 -5.71
N ASN A 689 -49.15 -0.77 -5.85
CA ASN A 689 -50.10 -0.85 -4.75
C ASN A 689 -51.53 -1.13 -5.24
N LYS A 690 -52.22 -2.04 -4.57
CA LYS A 690 -53.67 -2.14 -4.59
C LYS A 690 -54.19 -2.33 -3.16
N SER A 691 -55.05 -1.40 -2.74
CA SER A 691 -55.82 -1.52 -1.51
C SER A 691 -57.11 -2.34 -1.70
N ALA A 692 -57.58 -2.92 -0.60
CA ALA A 692 -58.85 -3.64 -0.50
C ALA A 692 -59.98 -2.67 -0.11
N CYS A 693 -60.97 -2.46 -0.99
CA CYS A 693 -62.14 -1.62 -0.71
C CYS A 693 -63.31 -2.46 -0.20
N SER A 694 -63.30 -2.83 1.08
CA SER A 694 -64.34 -3.71 1.65
C SER A 694 -65.76 -3.09 1.71
N THR A 695 -65.89 -1.77 1.52
CA THR A 695 -67.19 -1.07 1.56
C THR A 695 -67.91 -1.02 0.22
N TRP A 696 -67.22 -1.35 -0.88
CA TRP A 696 -67.77 -1.33 -2.24
C TRP A 696 -67.37 -2.59 -3.01
N ASN A 697 -68.35 -3.25 -3.62
CA ASN A 697 -68.18 -4.51 -4.37
C ASN A 697 -67.30 -5.58 -3.67
N ASP A 698 -67.34 -5.63 -2.33
CA ASP A 698 -66.55 -6.55 -1.50
C ASP A 698 -65.03 -6.55 -1.81
N GLY A 699 -64.46 -5.43 -2.28
CA GLY A 699 -63.03 -5.28 -2.56
C GLY A 699 -62.50 -6.05 -3.78
N LEU A 700 -63.40 -6.56 -4.62
CA LEU A 700 -63.08 -7.38 -5.79
C LEU A 700 -62.07 -6.71 -6.73
N GLY A 701 -61.18 -7.52 -7.31
CA GLY A 701 -60.29 -7.08 -8.38
C GLY A 701 -59.79 -8.27 -9.20
N VAL A 702 -59.39 -8.01 -10.46
CA VAL A 702 -58.92 -9.05 -11.37
C VAL A 702 -57.60 -8.66 -12.04
N ILE A 703 -56.63 -9.57 -12.02
CA ILE A 703 -55.45 -9.57 -12.91
C ILE A 703 -55.60 -10.77 -13.85
N GLY A 704 -55.50 -10.58 -15.16
CA GLY A 704 -55.61 -11.70 -16.10
C GLY A 704 -55.79 -11.29 -17.55
N ILE A 705 -55.97 -12.27 -18.43
CA ILE A 705 -56.27 -12.09 -19.85
C ILE A 705 -57.42 -13.00 -20.28
N GLN A 706 -58.23 -12.54 -21.24
CA GLN A 706 -59.36 -13.29 -21.80
C GLN A 706 -59.47 -13.08 -23.30
N ASN A 707 -59.70 -14.16 -24.05
CA ASN A 707 -59.86 -14.12 -25.49
C ASN A 707 -61.22 -13.53 -25.94
N ASN A 708 -61.36 -13.29 -27.25
CA ASN A 708 -62.53 -12.61 -27.83
C ASN A 708 -63.87 -13.37 -27.72
N ASP A 709 -63.85 -14.70 -27.63
CA ASP A 709 -65.09 -15.51 -27.52
C ASP A 709 -65.37 -16.04 -26.11
N GLY A 710 -64.54 -15.66 -25.12
CA GLY A 710 -64.69 -16.07 -23.72
C GLY A 710 -64.32 -17.53 -23.43
N THR A 711 -63.74 -18.26 -24.39
CA THR A 711 -63.42 -19.70 -24.23
C THR A 711 -62.04 -19.98 -23.64
N LEU A 712 -61.15 -18.99 -23.55
CA LEU A 712 -59.81 -19.12 -22.98
C LEU A 712 -59.46 -17.90 -22.12
N GLY A 713 -59.01 -18.16 -20.90
CA GLY A 713 -58.64 -17.12 -19.95
C GLY A 713 -57.59 -17.59 -18.95
N TYR A 714 -56.67 -16.70 -18.59
CA TYR A 714 -55.53 -16.97 -17.72
C TYR A 714 -55.39 -15.90 -16.65
N SER A 715 -55.13 -16.30 -15.40
CA SER A 715 -54.96 -15.39 -14.28
C SER A 715 -53.96 -15.96 -13.27
N PRO A 716 -53.18 -15.11 -12.59
CA PRO A 716 -52.38 -15.53 -11.45
C PRO A 716 -53.23 -16.14 -10.33
N ALA A 717 -52.62 -17.03 -9.56
CA ALA A 717 -53.30 -17.71 -8.46
C ALA A 717 -53.84 -16.69 -7.43
N GLY A 718 -55.16 -16.67 -7.23
CA GLY A 718 -55.81 -15.78 -6.26
C GLY A 718 -55.92 -14.33 -6.72
N ARG A 719 -55.78 -14.04 -8.02
CA ARG A 719 -56.01 -12.72 -8.63
C ARG A 719 -57.19 -12.69 -9.61
N ASN A 720 -58.03 -13.72 -9.61
CA ASN A 720 -59.25 -13.81 -10.43
C ASN A 720 -60.56 -13.80 -9.62
N THR A 721 -60.50 -13.60 -8.30
CA THR A 721 -61.65 -13.60 -7.39
C THR A 721 -61.29 -13.05 -6.02
N GLY A 722 -62.26 -12.47 -5.31
CA GLY A 722 -62.18 -12.13 -3.89
C GLY A 722 -61.58 -10.76 -3.57
N ASP A 723 -61.59 -10.44 -2.28
CA ASP A 723 -60.95 -9.25 -1.72
C ASP A 723 -59.45 -9.50 -1.56
N TRP A 724 -58.63 -8.80 -2.33
CA TRP A 724 -57.18 -8.89 -2.24
C TRP A 724 -56.53 -7.51 -2.32
N SER A 725 -55.43 -7.39 -1.58
CA SER A 725 -54.49 -6.29 -1.65
C SER A 725 -53.13 -6.78 -2.10
N ALA A 726 -52.35 -5.89 -2.69
CA ALA A 726 -51.02 -6.18 -3.20
C ALA A 726 -50.12 -4.95 -3.04
N THR A 727 -48.85 -5.18 -2.75
CA THR A 727 -47.82 -4.14 -2.75
C THR A 727 -46.57 -4.76 -3.35
N ASN A 728 -46.00 -4.11 -4.37
CA ASN A 728 -44.85 -4.62 -5.13
C ASN A 728 -45.06 -6.09 -5.55
N GLU A 729 -45.99 -6.28 -6.48
CA GLU A 729 -46.31 -7.58 -7.08
C GLU A 729 -46.31 -7.45 -8.60
N ALA A 730 -45.83 -8.45 -9.34
CA ALA A 730 -45.90 -8.42 -10.80
C ALA A 730 -46.08 -9.81 -11.43
N TRP A 731 -46.80 -9.84 -12.54
CA TRP A 731 -47.17 -11.07 -13.26
C TRP A 731 -46.95 -10.96 -14.76
N ARG A 732 -46.36 -12.02 -15.34
CA ARG A 732 -46.05 -12.18 -16.75
C ARG A 732 -46.99 -13.21 -17.37
N PHE A 733 -47.56 -12.86 -18.52
CA PHE A 733 -48.29 -13.75 -19.41
C PHE A 733 -47.45 -13.97 -20.66
N SER A 734 -46.79 -15.12 -20.73
CA SER A 734 -45.93 -15.50 -21.84
C SER A 734 -46.71 -16.39 -22.82
N PRO A 735 -46.70 -16.11 -24.14
CA PRO A 735 -47.22 -17.05 -25.13
C PRO A 735 -46.63 -18.46 -24.94
N ASP A 736 -47.48 -19.49 -24.99
CA ASP A 736 -47.10 -20.91 -24.81
C ASP A 736 -47.74 -21.85 -25.87
N GLY A 737 -48.36 -21.27 -26.89
CA GLY A 737 -49.08 -21.98 -27.94
C GLY A 737 -48.18 -22.75 -28.92
N ILE A 738 -48.67 -23.92 -29.38
CA ILE A 738 -48.02 -24.70 -30.44
C ILE A 738 -48.36 -24.07 -31.81
N GLY A 739 -47.43 -23.30 -32.38
CA GLY A 739 -47.59 -22.71 -33.71
C GLY A 739 -46.65 -21.54 -33.98
N THR A 740 -45.81 -21.70 -35.01
CA THR A 740 -44.83 -20.80 -35.65
C THR A 740 -44.33 -19.57 -34.90
N THR A 741 -43.19 -19.75 -34.25
CA THR A 741 -42.02 -18.85 -34.30
C THR A 741 -40.76 -19.72 -34.29
N SER A 742 -40.50 -20.44 -35.40
CA SER A 742 -39.36 -21.36 -35.50
C SER A 742 -38.06 -20.56 -35.57
N THR A 743 -37.33 -20.37 -34.47
CA THR A 743 -36.03 -19.71 -34.54
C THR A 743 -35.09 -20.50 -35.45
N ASN A 744 -34.46 -19.82 -36.41
CA ASN A 744 -33.35 -20.39 -37.18
C ASN A 744 -32.05 -19.81 -36.66
N ILE A 745 -31.11 -20.68 -36.30
CA ILE A 745 -29.79 -20.29 -35.80
C ILE A 745 -28.76 -20.62 -36.87
N THR A 746 -28.05 -19.60 -37.35
CA THR A 746 -27.00 -19.73 -38.34
C THR A 746 -25.74 -19.06 -37.82
N TRP A 747 -24.60 -19.74 -37.94
CA TRP A 747 -23.31 -19.19 -37.53
C TRP A 747 -22.49 -18.79 -38.75
N TYR A 748 -21.85 -17.63 -38.69
CA TYR A 748 -21.02 -17.08 -39.76
C TYR A 748 -19.59 -16.83 -39.31
N ASN A 749 -18.64 -17.03 -40.23
CA ASN A 749 -17.31 -16.42 -40.19
C ASN A 749 -17.21 -15.49 -41.40
N GLY A 750 -17.20 -14.17 -41.15
CA GLY A 750 -17.38 -13.17 -42.19
C GLY A 750 -18.72 -13.37 -42.92
N SER A 751 -18.67 -13.63 -44.22
CA SER A 751 -19.88 -13.91 -45.03
C SER A 751 -20.15 -15.40 -45.26
N THR A 752 -19.34 -16.29 -44.67
CA THR A 752 -19.44 -17.74 -44.88
C THR A 752 -20.19 -18.41 -43.73
N ILE A 753 -21.22 -19.21 -44.05
CA ILE A 753 -21.92 -20.03 -43.05
C ILE A 753 -21.00 -21.16 -42.60
N VAL A 754 -20.75 -21.25 -41.29
CA VAL A 754 -19.89 -22.27 -40.67
C VAL A 754 -20.69 -23.36 -39.95
N GLY A 755 -21.95 -23.11 -39.59
CA GLY A 755 -22.81 -24.09 -38.95
C GLY A 755 -24.22 -23.58 -38.69
N THR A 756 -25.08 -24.47 -38.19
CA THR A 756 -26.48 -24.17 -37.83
C THR A 756 -26.85 -24.88 -36.53
N GLY A 757 -27.71 -24.26 -35.71
CA GLY A 757 -28.12 -24.78 -34.40
C GLY A 757 -27.47 -24.02 -33.23
N ALA A 758 -27.94 -24.28 -32.01
CA ALA A 758 -27.54 -23.54 -30.81
C ALA A 758 -26.06 -23.73 -30.45
N THR A 759 -25.45 -24.87 -30.83
CA THR A 759 -24.03 -25.14 -30.60
C THR A 759 -23.35 -25.56 -31.89
N ILE A 760 -22.16 -25.03 -32.14
CA ILE A 760 -21.27 -25.45 -33.23
C ILE A 760 -19.87 -25.73 -32.69
N ASN A 761 -19.14 -26.64 -33.34
CA ASN A 761 -17.73 -26.90 -33.04
C ASN A 761 -16.86 -26.23 -34.12
N VAL A 762 -15.88 -25.42 -33.73
CA VAL A 762 -15.00 -24.70 -34.65
C VAL A 762 -13.53 -24.90 -34.29
N CYS A 763 -12.67 -24.92 -35.31
CA CYS A 763 -11.23 -25.14 -35.16
C CYS A 763 -10.46 -24.09 -36.01
N PRO A 764 -10.52 -22.79 -35.67
CA PRO A 764 -9.80 -21.77 -36.42
C PRO A 764 -8.28 -21.91 -36.22
N SER A 765 -7.51 -21.59 -37.27
CA SER A 765 -6.03 -21.60 -37.23
C SER A 765 -5.42 -20.22 -37.01
N VAL A 766 -6.26 -19.19 -36.89
CA VAL A 766 -5.93 -17.79 -36.58
C VAL A 766 -7.09 -17.20 -35.78
N THR A 767 -6.85 -16.18 -34.97
CA THR A 767 -7.92 -15.49 -34.24
C THR A 767 -9.07 -15.12 -35.18
N THR A 768 -10.27 -15.61 -34.86
CA THR A 768 -11.43 -15.57 -35.75
C THR A 768 -12.68 -15.18 -34.98
N ASN A 769 -13.44 -14.22 -35.51
CA ASN A 769 -14.74 -13.85 -34.98
C ASN A 769 -15.84 -14.70 -35.63
N TYR A 770 -16.74 -15.22 -34.82
CA TYR A 770 -17.92 -15.94 -35.23
C TYR A 770 -19.18 -15.16 -34.85
N VAL A 771 -20.12 -15.07 -35.78
CA VAL A 771 -21.40 -14.37 -35.57
C VAL A 771 -22.49 -15.41 -35.44
N ALA A 772 -23.16 -15.48 -34.30
CA ALA A 772 -24.40 -16.22 -34.12
C ALA A 772 -25.57 -15.37 -34.58
N GLU A 773 -26.31 -15.79 -35.61
CA GLU A 773 -27.50 -15.12 -36.11
C GLU A 773 -28.73 -15.95 -35.76
N VAL A 774 -29.65 -15.35 -35.00
CA VAL A 774 -30.95 -15.94 -34.67
C VAL A 774 -32.02 -15.19 -35.45
N THR A 775 -32.72 -15.93 -36.32
CA THR A 775 -33.86 -15.43 -37.09
C THR A 775 -35.16 -15.83 -36.41
N TYR A 776 -35.90 -14.83 -35.96
CA TYR A 776 -37.26 -14.94 -35.47
C TYR A 776 -38.24 -14.74 -36.61
N PHE A 777 -39.27 -15.59 -36.70
CA PHE A 777 -40.35 -15.43 -37.67
C PHE A 777 -41.55 -14.87 -36.94
N ASN A 778 -41.92 -13.65 -37.26
CA ASN A 778 -43.05 -12.97 -36.62
C ASN A 778 -44.36 -13.52 -37.19
N THR A 779 -45.42 -13.41 -36.39
CA THR A 779 -46.79 -13.85 -36.72
C THR A 779 -47.37 -13.17 -37.96
N ASP A 780 -46.95 -11.92 -38.22
CA ASP A 780 -47.33 -11.14 -39.41
C ASP A 780 -46.63 -11.59 -40.72
N GLY A 781 -45.76 -12.60 -40.64
CA GLY A 781 -44.98 -13.14 -41.75
C GLY A 781 -43.68 -12.40 -42.04
N THR A 782 -43.30 -11.41 -41.23
CA THR A 782 -41.97 -10.78 -41.28
C THR A 782 -40.94 -11.59 -40.50
N THR A 783 -39.67 -11.24 -40.63
CA THR A 783 -38.58 -11.86 -39.87
C THR A 783 -37.78 -10.80 -39.13
N THR A 784 -37.51 -11.05 -37.85
CA THR A 784 -36.56 -10.28 -37.05
C THR A 784 -35.25 -11.06 -36.97
N ILE A 785 -34.12 -10.42 -37.24
CA ILE A 785 -32.80 -11.05 -37.16
C ILE A 785 -32.01 -10.33 -36.08
N ILE A 786 -31.57 -11.08 -35.08
CA ILE A 786 -30.67 -10.62 -34.03
C ILE A 786 -29.38 -11.42 -34.13
N ASN A 787 -28.24 -10.77 -33.95
CA ASN A 787 -26.96 -11.44 -33.95
C ASN A 787 -26.11 -11.04 -32.76
N ASP A 788 -25.19 -11.93 -32.41
CA ASP A 788 -24.14 -11.68 -31.43
C ASP A 788 -22.82 -12.27 -31.92
N VAL A 789 -21.70 -11.76 -31.39
CA VAL A 789 -20.35 -12.10 -31.84
C VAL A 789 -19.56 -12.72 -30.69
N VAL A 790 -18.90 -13.85 -30.98
CA VAL A 790 -17.91 -14.47 -30.10
C VAL A 790 -16.57 -14.61 -30.83
N THR A 791 -15.48 -14.29 -30.15
CA THR A 791 -14.12 -14.39 -30.69
C THR A 791 -13.45 -15.66 -30.21
N VAL A 792 -12.87 -16.43 -31.14
CA VAL A 792 -11.94 -17.51 -30.80
C VAL A 792 -10.53 -16.99 -31.05
N ILE A 793 -9.79 -16.77 -29.97
CA ILE A 793 -8.41 -16.28 -29.97
C ILE A 793 -7.48 -17.48 -30.15
N VAL A 794 -6.67 -17.45 -31.21
CA VAL A 794 -5.67 -18.49 -31.50
C VAL A 794 -4.30 -17.96 -31.09
N ASP A 795 -3.73 -18.55 -30.06
CA ASP A 795 -2.40 -18.18 -29.57
C ASP A 795 -1.31 -18.79 -30.47
N PRO A 796 -0.42 -18.00 -31.10
CA PRO A 796 0.70 -18.53 -31.88
C PRO A 796 1.64 -19.36 -30.99
N ALA A 797 1.95 -20.58 -31.42
CA ALA A 797 2.92 -21.41 -30.72
C ALA A 797 4.29 -20.72 -30.76
N VAL A 798 4.75 -20.24 -29.60
CA VAL A 798 6.06 -19.60 -29.45
C VAL A 798 7.15 -20.61 -29.85
N PRO A 799 8.19 -20.23 -30.63
CA PRO A 799 9.32 -21.12 -30.89
C PRO A 799 9.94 -21.59 -29.57
N THR A 800 10.52 -22.79 -29.50
CA THR A 800 11.24 -23.23 -28.29
C THR A 800 12.74 -23.06 -28.50
N VAL A 801 13.45 -22.69 -27.44
CA VAL A 801 14.92 -22.62 -27.39
C VAL A 801 15.40 -23.18 -26.06
N ASP A 802 16.45 -23.99 -26.11
CA ASP A 802 17.14 -24.60 -24.96
C ASP A 802 18.65 -24.63 -25.27
N LEU A 803 19.45 -23.97 -24.43
CA LEU A 803 20.90 -23.84 -24.48
C LEU A 803 21.61 -24.89 -23.60
N GLY A 804 20.86 -25.59 -22.74
CA GLY A 804 21.35 -26.54 -21.75
C GLY A 804 21.76 -25.91 -20.42
N GLU A 805 22.17 -26.76 -19.48
CA GLU A 805 22.59 -26.36 -18.14
C GLU A 805 23.87 -25.49 -18.15
N ASP A 806 23.99 -24.61 -17.16
CA ASP A 806 25.20 -23.81 -16.89
C ASP A 806 26.48 -24.67 -16.84
N MET A 807 27.58 -24.14 -17.35
CA MET A 807 28.85 -24.88 -17.42
C MET A 807 30.04 -24.12 -16.84
N SER A 808 30.90 -24.85 -16.13
CA SER A 808 32.23 -24.39 -15.74
C SER A 808 33.32 -25.17 -16.48
N LEU A 809 34.17 -24.46 -17.23
CA LEU A 809 35.18 -25.04 -18.10
C LEU A 809 36.58 -24.65 -17.61
N CYS A 810 37.37 -25.66 -17.28
CA CYS A 810 38.72 -25.46 -16.75
C CYS A 810 39.76 -25.33 -17.86
N ASN A 811 40.60 -24.29 -17.80
CA ASN A 811 41.67 -24.00 -18.77
C ASN A 811 41.18 -23.94 -20.24
N ALA A 812 39.90 -23.70 -20.46
CA ALA A 812 39.32 -23.56 -21.78
C ALA A 812 39.50 -22.12 -22.27
N THR A 813 40.06 -21.95 -23.47
CA THR A 813 40.18 -20.63 -24.11
C THR A 813 38.94 -20.26 -24.91
N ASP A 814 38.16 -21.26 -25.32
CA ASP A 814 36.90 -21.10 -26.04
C ASP A 814 35.94 -22.27 -25.77
N TYR A 815 34.67 -22.05 -26.05
CA TYR A 815 33.61 -23.05 -26.00
C TYR A 815 32.52 -22.74 -27.03
N THR A 816 31.90 -23.75 -27.63
CA THR A 816 30.78 -23.55 -28.57
C THR A 816 29.47 -23.93 -27.90
N ILE A 817 28.63 -22.93 -27.62
CA ILE A 817 27.24 -23.12 -27.19
C ILE A 817 26.44 -23.56 -28.42
N SER A 818 25.63 -24.60 -28.28
CA SER A 818 24.74 -25.09 -29.34
C SER A 818 23.32 -25.10 -28.79
N SER A 819 22.37 -24.49 -29.50
CA SER A 819 20.96 -24.48 -29.09
C SER A 819 20.21 -25.70 -29.62
N GLN A 820 19.19 -26.13 -28.87
CA GLN A 820 18.11 -26.98 -29.36
C GLN A 820 16.88 -26.09 -29.59
N THR A 821 16.46 -25.97 -30.84
CA THR A 821 15.29 -25.15 -31.18
C THR A 821 14.20 -25.95 -31.88
N SER A 822 12.95 -25.52 -31.69
CA SER A 822 11.82 -26.01 -32.47
C SER A 822 10.96 -24.85 -32.97
N GLY A 823 10.50 -24.97 -34.22
CA GLY A 823 9.82 -23.90 -34.96
C GLY A 823 10.30 -23.83 -36.41
N SER A 824 9.60 -23.07 -37.25
CA SER A 824 9.98 -22.86 -38.66
C SER A 824 10.18 -21.37 -38.94
N GLY A 825 11.18 -21.02 -39.75
CA GLY A 825 11.44 -19.62 -40.10
C GLY A 825 12.16 -18.84 -39.00
N LEU A 826 13.05 -19.49 -38.24
CA LEU A 826 13.69 -18.90 -37.08
C LEU A 826 14.82 -17.93 -37.46
N THR A 827 14.85 -16.79 -36.78
CA THR A 827 15.99 -15.88 -36.71
C THR A 827 16.56 -15.92 -35.29
N PHE A 828 17.88 -15.74 -35.17
CA PHE A 828 18.63 -15.91 -33.93
C PHE A 828 19.33 -14.60 -33.57
N GLU A 829 19.22 -14.18 -32.32
CA GLU A 829 19.96 -13.06 -31.74
C GLU A 829 20.64 -13.51 -30.46
N TRP A 830 21.97 -13.39 -30.40
CA TRP A 830 22.74 -13.68 -29.20
C TRP A 830 23.00 -12.42 -28.39
N GLN A 831 22.90 -12.53 -27.07
CA GLN A 831 23.25 -11.47 -26.13
C GLN A 831 24.26 -11.98 -25.10
N LEU A 832 25.11 -11.08 -24.60
CA LEU A 832 25.98 -11.29 -23.44
C LEU A 832 25.63 -10.22 -22.41
N ALA A 833 25.18 -10.64 -21.22
CA ALA A 833 24.70 -9.73 -20.17
C ALA A 833 23.66 -8.72 -20.71
N ALA A 834 22.63 -9.23 -21.40
CA ALA A 834 21.55 -8.46 -22.04
C ALA A 834 21.97 -7.45 -23.13
N VAL A 835 23.21 -7.53 -23.63
CA VAL A 835 23.70 -6.72 -24.76
C VAL A 835 23.87 -7.58 -26.00
N THR A 836 23.21 -7.21 -27.10
CA THR A 836 23.30 -7.91 -28.39
C THR A 836 24.73 -8.03 -28.91
N ILE A 837 25.14 -9.26 -29.25
CA ILE A 837 26.41 -9.58 -29.88
C ILE A 837 26.26 -9.37 -31.40
N ALA A 838 26.71 -8.21 -31.87
CA ALA A 838 26.50 -7.79 -33.25
C ALA A 838 27.09 -8.78 -34.28
N GLY A 839 26.22 -9.29 -35.17
CA GLY A 839 26.61 -10.14 -36.30
C GLY A 839 26.46 -11.64 -36.08
N GLU A 840 26.09 -12.07 -34.87
CA GLU A 840 25.86 -13.49 -34.55
C GLU A 840 24.38 -13.86 -34.79
N THR A 841 24.12 -14.63 -35.85
CA THR A 841 22.76 -15.00 -36.29
C THR A 841 22.57 -16.50 -36.51
N ASN A 842 23.47 -17.32 -35.96
CA ASN A 842 23.40 -18.78 -36.06
C ASN A 842 22.77 -19.37 -34.81
N ASP A 843 22.34 -20.63 -34.90
CA ASP A 843 21.81 -21.45 -33.80
C ASP A 843 22.90 -21.93 -32.80
N SER A 844 24.13 -21.43 -32.95
CA SER A 844 25.28 -21.74 -32.10
C SER A 844 26.21 -20.53 -32.01
N LEU A 845 26.94 -20.43 -30.90
CA LEU A 845 27.85 -19.33 -30.59
C LEU A 845 29.19 -19.84 -30.05
N LEU A 846 30.30 -19.37 -30.63
CA LEU A 846 31.64 -19.59 -30.07
C LEU A 846 31.97 -18.48 -29.08
N VAL A 847 32.13 -18.85 -27.81
CA VAL A 847 32.42 -17.93 -26.71
C VAL A 847 33.86 -18.09 -26.23
N ASN A 848 34.48 -17.00 -25.76
CA ASN A 848 35.87 -16.97 -25.28
C ASN A 848 36.03 -16.16 -23.97
N ALA A 849 34.91 -15.84 -23.32
CA ALA A 849 34.85 -15.14 -22.06
C ALA A 849 33.78 -15.79 -21.18
N SER A 850 33.91 -15.62 -19.87
CA SER A 850 32.85 -16.00 -18.94
C SER A 850 31.69 -15.01 -19.03
N GLY A 851 30.46 -15.48 -18.82
CA GLY A 851 29.28 -14.63 -18.74
C GLY A 851 27.97 -15.37 -19.00
N ASN A 852 26.87 -14.66 -18.78
CA ASN A 852 25.52 -15.15 -19.10
C ASN A 852 25.20 -14.84 -20.56
N TYR A 853 25.02 -15.89 -21.35
CA TYR A 853 24.70 -15.82 -22.76
C TYR A 853 23.22 -16.14 -22.97
N THR A 854 22.49 -15.22 -23.58
CA THR A 854 21.07 -15.39 -23.91
C THR A 854 20.93 -15.59 -25.41
N LEU A 855 20.17 -16.60 -25.84
CA LEU A 855 19.77 -16.74 -27.24
C LEU A 855 18.29 -16.41 -27.36
N ILE A 856 17.97 -15.35 -28.10
CA ILE A 856 16.61 -14.99 -28.48
C ILE A 856 16.33 -15.59 -29.86
N VAL A 857 15.21 -16.29 -29.99
CA VAL A 857 14.77 -16.96 -31.21
C VAL A 857 13.41 -16.40 -31.61
N THR A 858 13.33 -15.83 -32.81
CA THR A 858 12.09 -15.22 -33.33
C THR A 858 11.67 -15.90 -34.62
N ASP A 859 10.41 -16.32 -34.73
CA ASP A 859 9.87 -16.93 -35.95
C ASP A 859 9.41 -15.91 -37.01
N ASP A 860 9.01 -16.40 -38.18
CA ASP A 860 8.53 -15.58 -39.31
C ASP A 860 7.21 -14.82 -39.00
N THR A 861 6.51 -15.16 -37.91
CA THR A 861 5.27 -14.51 -37.47
C THR A 861 5.51 -13.41 -36.44
N GLY A 862 6.75 -13.27 -35.95
CA GLY A 862 7.16 -12.26 -34.98
C GLY A 862 7.09 -12.72 -33.52
N CYS A 863 6.86 -14.00 -33.26
CA CYS A 863 6.86 -14.58 -31.93
C CYS A 863 8.28 -14.95 -31.50
N SER A 864 8.68 -14.55 -30.29
CA SER A 864 10.03 -14.76 -29.77
C SER A 864 10.04 -15.55 -28.47
N SER A 865 11.00 -16.45 -28.32
CA SER A 865 11.41 -17.05 -27.03
C SER A 865 12.88 -16.77 -26.77
N GLN A 866 13.30 -16.95 -25.52
CA GLN A 866 14.70 -16.85 -25.14
C GLN A 866 15.07 -17.96 -24.16
N ASP A 867 16.34 -18.32 -24.17
CA ASP A 867 16.93 -19.16 -23.12
C ASP A 867 18.34 -18.66 -22.78
N GLU A 868 18.78 -18.94 -21.57
CA GLU A 868 20.02 -18.43 -21.00
C GLU A 868 20.95 -19.55 -20.54
N ILE A 869 22.25 -19.34 -20.74
CA ILE A 869 23.29 -20.24 -20.23
C ILE A 869 24.46 -19.44 -19.67
N ASN A 870 24.86 -19.77 -18.45
CA ASN A 870 26.05 -19.20 -17.83
C ASN A 870 27.29 -20.05 -18.18
N ILE A 871 28.26 -19.41 -18.82
CA ILE A 871 29.57 -20.02 -19.11
C ILE A 871 30.59 -19.42 -18.15
N SER A 872 31.24 -20.27 -17.35
CA SER A 872 32.32 -19.88 -16.45
C SER A 872 33.65 -20.52 -16.89
N LEU A 873 34.56 -19.73 -17.44
CA LEU A 873 35.94 -20.12 -17.71
C LEU A 873 36.76 -19.93 -16.43
N ILE A 874 37.28 -21.04 -15.86
CA ILE A 874 38.05 -21.01 -14.60
C ILE A 874 39.46 -21.57 -14.78
N ASP A 875 40.44 -20.95 -14.11
CA ASP A 875 41.84 -21.41 -14.13
C ASP A 875 42.21 -22.22 -12.87
N THR A 876 41.43 -22.09 -11.80
CA THR A 876 41.61 -22.84 -10.54
C THR A 876 40.26 -23.20 -9.92
N VAL A 877 40.23 -24.28 -9.14
CA VAL A 877 39.05 -24.70 -8.37
C VAL A 877 39.23 -24.32 -6.91
N THR A 878 38.32 -23.53 -6.37
CA THR A 878 38.21 -23.22 -4.93
C THR A 878 37.36 -24.29 -4.25
N ALA A 879 37.68 -24.61 -3.00
CA ALA A 879 36.89 -25.55 -2.20
C ALA A 879 36.97 -25.09 -0.74
N ASP A 880 35.83 -24.98 -0.06
CA ASP A 880 35.73 -24.62 1.35
C ASP A 880 34.65 -25.46 2.05
N LEU A 881 35.00 -26.00 3.23
CA LEU A 881 34.12 -26.81 4.08
C LEU A 881 33.76 -26.10 5.40
N GLY A 882 34.17 -24.84 5.56
CA GLY A 882 33.97 -24.06 6.78
C GLY A 882 34.99 -24.37 7.88
N SER A 883 34.72 -23.82 9.06
CA SER A 883 35.55 -24.03 10.26
C SER A 883 35.25 -25.36 10.94
N ASP A 884 36.19 -25.83 11.77
CA ASP A 884 36.02 -27.04 12.58
C ASP A 884 34.82 -26.91 13.53
N PHE A 885 34.03 -27.98 13.71
CA PHE A 885 32.83 -27.97 14.54
C PHE A 885 32.58 -29.30 15.29
N ASP A 886 31.73 -29.22 16.31
CA ASP A 886 31.33 -30.35 17.15
C ASP A 886 29.92 -30.86 16.77
N ILE A 887 29.74 -32.19 16.73
CA ILE A 887 28.44 -32.88 16.60
C ILE A 887 28.13 -33.73 17.84
N CYS A 888 26.86 -33.96 18.13
CA CYS A 888 26.46 -34.84 19.22
C CYS A 888 26.49 -36.32 18.85
N GLN A 889 26.77 -37.17 19.84
CA GLN A 889 26.83 -38.62 19.61
C GLN A 889 25.51 -39.17 19.04
N GLY A 890 25.62 -39.88 17.92
CA GLY A 890 24.49 -40.49 17.22
C GLY A 890 23.65 -39.53 16.36
N THR A 891 24.12 -38.31 16.10
CA THR A 891 23.50 -37.39 15.14
C THR A 891 24.03 -37.61 13.73
N THR A 892 23.26 -37.13 12.75
CA THR A 892 23.70 -36.99 11.37
C THR A 892 23.76 -35.51 11.01
N GLN A 893 24.84 -35.05 10.38
CA GLN A 893 24.99 -33.70 9.86
C GLN A 893 25.19 -33.77 8.34
N VAL A 894 24.63 -32.82 7.60
CA VAL A 894 24.97 -32.65 6.18
C VAL A 894 26.19 -31.74 6.11
N LEU A 895 27.26 -32.22 5.49
CA LEU A 895 28.45 -31.45 5.18
C LEU A 895 28.43 -31.11 3.69
N THR A 896 28.46 -29.82 3.36
CA THR A 896 28.42 -29.31 1.98
C THR A 896 29.72 -28.57 1.69
N VAL A 897 30.29 -28.78 0.49
CA VAL A 897 31.45 -28.00 0.04
C VAL A 897 31.01 -26.81 -0.82
N THR A 898 31.52 -25.63 -0.48
CA THR A 898 31.39 -24.43 -1.32
C THR A 898 32.53 -24.42 -2.33
N THR A 899 32.22 -24.26 -3.62
CA THR A 899 33.22 -24.32 -4.70
C THR A 899 32.78 -23.45 -5.88
N ASN A 900 33.75 -22.93 -6.64
CA ASN A 900 33.50 -22.29 -7.94
C ASN A 900 33.37 -23.30 -9.10
N ALA A 901 33.50 -24.61 -8.83
CA ALA A 901 33.31 -25.65 -9.84
C ALA A 901 31.80 -25.91 -10.02
N GLY A 902 31.24 -25.44 -11.14
CA GLY A 902 29.83 -25.64 -11.49
C GLY A 902 29.52 -27.05 -12.04
N ALA A 903 28.47 -27.15 -12.86
CA ALA A 903 28.04 -28.42 -13.42
C ALA A 903 29.16 -29.12 -14.24
N GLY A 904 29.25 -30.44 -14.11
CA GLY A 904 30.34 -31.25 -14.69
C GLY A 904 31.53 -31.51 -13.76
N ALA A 905 31.56 -30.91 -12.57
CA ALA A 905 32.50 -31.26 -11.52
C ALA A 905 32.24 -32.66 -10.93
N THR A 906 33.30 -33.36 -10.55
CA THR A 906 33.24 -34.64 -9.84
C THR A 906 33.81 -34.49 -8.44
N TYR A 907 33.15 -35.12 -7.47
CA TYR A 907 33.48 -35.03 -6.05
C TYR A 907 33.97 -36.38 -5.54
N VAL A 908 35.11 -36.36 -4.85
CA VAL A 908 35.66 -37.53 -4.16
C VAL A 908 35.84 -37.19 -2.70
N TRP A 909 34.96 -37.75 -1.85
CA TRP A 909 35.00 -37.55 -0.41
C TRP A 909 35.87 -38.59 0.28
N SER A 910 36.57 -38.18 1.34
CA SER A 910 37.32 -39.09 2.20
C SER A 910 37.18 -38.74 3.68
N GLN A 911 37.12 -39.76 4.54
CA GLN A 911 37.09 -39.61 5.99
C GLN A 911 38.39 -40.20 6.57
N ASN A 912 39.13 -39.40 7.35
CA ASN A 912 40.41 -39.80 7.93
C ASN A 912 41.39 -40.36 6.87
N GLY A 913 41.35 -39.82 5.65
CA GLY A 913 42.18 -40.24 4.51
C GLY A 913 41.71 -41.50 3.77
N VAL A 914 40.55 -42.07 4.11
CA VAL A 914 39.94 -43.22 3.41
C VAL A 914 38.77 -42.74 2.54
N VAL A 915 38.80 -43.05 1.25
CA VAL A 915 37.75 -42.66 0.29
C VAL A 915 36.40 -43.28 0.67
N MET A 916 35.36 -42.44 0.71
CA MET A 916 33.97 -42.84 0.92
C MET A 916 33.35 -43.22 -0.42
N VAL A 917 33.37 -44.53 -0.72
CA VAL A 917 32.92 -45.06 -2.02
C VAL A 917 31.41 -44.85 -2.22
N GLY A 918 31.03 -44.16 -3.29
CA GLY A 918 29.64 -43.90 -3.66
C GLY A 918 29.17 -42.46 -3.36
N GLU A 919 29.94 -41.71 -2.58
CA GLU A 919 29.68 -40.30 -2.30
C GLU A 919 30.26 -39.42 -3.41
N THR A 920 29.40 -38.97 -4.33
CA THR A 920 29.79 -38.20 -5.52
C THR A 920 29.11 -36.84 -5.64
N ASN A 921 28.30 -36.47 -4.67
CA ASN A 921 27.59 -35.18 -4.65
C ASN A 921 28.46 -34.09 -4.01
N ASN A 922 28.03 -32.83 -4.15
CA ASN A 922 28.66 -31.67 -3.49
C ASN A 922 28.36 -31.59 -1.98
N ASN A 923 27.58 -32.53 -1.45
CA ASN A 923 27.34 -32.71 -0.02
C ASN A 923 27.34 -34.19 0.35
N ILE A 924 27.56 -34.47 1.64
CA ILE A 924 27.51 -35.80 2.22
C ILE A 924 26.81 -35.77 3.58
N LEU A 925 26.18 -36.88 3.94
CA LEU A 925 25.65 -37.08 5.28
C LEU A 925 26.71 -37.76 6.16
N ILE A 926 27.14 -37.07 7.22
CA ILE A 926 28.15 -37.55 8.17
C ILE A 926 27.50 -37.87 9.52
N ASN A 927 28.08 -38.80 10.28
CA ASN A 927 27.52 -39.22 11.58
C ASN A 927 28.58 -39.68 12.60
N THR A 928 29.85 -39.47 12.29
CA THR A 928 30.97 -39.88 13.15
C THR A 928 32.03 -38.80 13.14
N ALA A 929 32.75 -38.64 14.26
CA ALA A 929 33.88 -37.73 14.32
C ALA A 929 35.00 -38.18 13.36
N GLY A 930 35.73 -37.21 12.82
CA GLY A 930 36.85 -37.44 11.93
C GLY A 930 37.20 -36.21 11.10
N VAL A 931 38.31 -36.32 10.38
CA VAL A 931 38.69 -35.32 9.38
C VAL A 931 38.03 -35.69 8.07
N TYR A 932 37.08 -34.86 7.63
CA TYR A 932 36.43 -34.99 6.34
C TYR A 932 37.17 -34.13 5.33
N SER A 933 37.42 -34.68 4.14
CA SER A 933 38.01 -33.92 3.03
C SER A 933 37.34 -34.28 1.72
N VAL A 934 37.34 -33.32 0.81
CA VAL A 934 36.80 -33.48 -0.53
C VAL A 934 37.83 -33.04 -1.55
N VAL A 935 37.91 -33.81 -2.64
CA VAL A 935 38.64 -33.43 -3.85
C VAL A 935 37.63 -33.19 -4.95
N ILE A 936 37.66 -31.99 -5.53
CA ILE A 936 36.75 -31.55 -6.58
C ILE A 936 37.53 -31.48 -7.87
N THR A 937 37.05 -32.13 -8.93
CA THR A 937 37.71 -32.15 -10.24
C THR A 937 36.75 -31.73 -11.34
N VAL A 938 37.12 -30.71 -12.12
CA VAL A 938 36.40 -30.29 -13.34
C VAL A 938 37.42 -30.06 -14.45
N GLY A 939 37.29 -30.80 -15.56
CA GLY A 939 38.30 -30.83 -16.61
C GLY A 939 39.68 -31.27 -16.06
N THR A 940 40.68 -30.40 -16.17
CA THR A 940 42.05 -30.62 -15.65
C THR A 940 42.32 -29.97 -14.29
N CYS A 941 41.37 -29.19 -13.76
CA CYS A 941 41.53 -28.43 -12.52
C CYS A 941 41.09 -29.27 -11.33
N VAL A 942 41.82 -29.14 -10.22
CA VAL A 942 41.55 -29.87 -8.98
C VAL A 942 41.59 -28.92 -7.79
N GLY A 943 40.52 -28.92 -7.00
CA GLY A 943 40.42 -28.23 -5.71
C GLY A 943 40.30 -29.24 -4.57
N ASN A 944 40.70 -28.84 -3.35
CA ASN A 944 40.54 -29.68 -2.17
C ASN A 944 40.26 -28.84 -0.93
N ALA A 945 39.46 -29.39 -0.02
CA ALA A 945 39.14 -28.80 1.27
C ALA A 945 39.09 -29.88 2.35
N SER A 946 39.30 -29.50 3.61
CA SER A 946 39.16 -30.38 4.77
C SER A 946 38.57 -29.66 5.97
N VAL A 947 37.75 -30.35 6.74
CA VAL A 947 37.19 -29.89 8.03
C VAL A 947 37.33 -30.99 9.08
N THR A 948 37.57 -30.60 10.32
CA THR A 948 37.58 -31.51 11.47
C THR A 948 36.22 -31.49 12.15
N VAL A 949 35.62 -32.67 12.28
CA VAL A 949 34.37 -32.87 13.01
C VAL A 949 34.68 -33.63 14.29
N SER A 950 34.39 -33.03 15.43
CA SER A 950 34.57 -33.66 16.75
C SER A 950 33.23 -34.07 17.37
N GLU A 951 33.26 -34.98 18.33
CA GLU A 951 32.05 -35.46 19.02
C GLU A 951 31.97 -34.83 20.41
N SER A 952 30.83 -34.18 20.71
CA SER A 952 30.53 -33.64 22.03
C SER A 952 29.52 -34.53 22.77
N THR A 953 29.74 -34.70 24.08
CA THR A 953 28.83 -35.43 24.97
C THR A 953 27.84 -34.52 25.71
N SER A 954 27.93 -33.20 25.51
CA SER A 954 27.07 -32.22 26.19
C SER A 954 26.81 -30.99 25.34
N MET A 955 25.57 -30.52 25.39
CA MET A 955 25.10 -29.30 24.75
C MET A 955 24.73 -28.27 25.82
N THR A 956 24.82 -26.98 25.50
CA THR A 956 24.32 -25.86 26.30
C THR A 956 23.32 -25.06 25.48
N MET A 957 22.35 -24.46 26.15
CA MET A 957 21.34 -23.59 25.56
C MET A 957 21.32 -22.30 26.37
N ASN A 958 21.62 -21.16 25.75
CA ASN A 958 21.66 -19.86 26.43
C ASN A 958 20.76 -18.85 25.69
N LEU A 959 19.85 -18.24 26.46
CA LEU A 959 18.87 -17.25 25.99
C LEU A 959 19.25 -15.81 26.37
N GLY A 960 20.37 -15.60 27.08
CA GLY A 960 20.77 -14.29 27.59
C GLY A 960 20.23 -13.98 29.00
N PRO A 961 20.41 -12.74 29.50
CA PRO A 961 19.87 -12.29 30.78
C PRO A 961 18.37 -11.98 30.72
N ASP A 962 17.68 -11.98 31.87
CA ASP A 962 16.26 -11.63 31.97
C ASP A 962 15.93 -10.25 31.39
N VAL A 963 14.73 -10.10 30.83
CA VAL A 963 14.28 -8.91 30.09
C VAL A 963 13.02 -8.31 30.70
N SER A 964 13.01 -7.01 30.92
CA SER A 964 11.82 -6.23 31.30
C SER A 964 11.48 -5.22 30.20
N ILE A 965 10.27 -5.28 29.65
CA ILE A 965 9.82 -4.49 28.48
C ILE A 965 8.38 -3.98 28.69
N CYS A 966 7.92 -2.94 27.98
CA CYS A 966 6.58 -2.38 28.16
C CYS A 966 5.46 -3.24 27.58
N GLU A 967 4.30 -3.29 28.25
CA GLU A 967 3.10 -3.98 27.76
C GLU A 967 2.68 -3.46 26.37
N GLY A 968 2.63 -4.35 25.37
CA GLY A 968 2.33 -4.02 23.97
C GLY A 968 3.55 -3.98 23.03
N SER A 969 4.77 -4.06 23.56
CA SER A 969 5.99 -4.29 22.76
C SER A 969 6.20 -5.78 22.45
N THR A 970 7.11 -6.08 21.54
CA THR A 970 7.54 -7.46 21.23
C THR A 970 9.05 -7.59 21.43
N VAL A 971 9.53 -8.78 21.78
CA VAL A 971 10.97 -9.07 21.90
C VAL A 971 11.29 -10.41 21.25
N ILE A 972 12.41 -10.48 20.53
CA ILE A 972 12.89 -11.72 19.90
C ILE A 972 13.91 -12.36 20.83
N LEU A 973 13.61 -13.58 21.29
CA LEU A 973 14.54 -14.40 22.06
C LEU A 973 15.33 -15.28 21.09
N MET A 974 16.66 -15.21 21.15
CA MET A 974 17.56 -16.03 20.32
C MET A 974 18.34 -17.03 21.16
N VAL A 975 18.46 -18.26 20.67
CA VAL A 975 19.19 -19.34 21.35
C VAL A 975 20.62 -19.42 20.84
N THR A 976 21.57 -19.41 21.76
CA THR A 976 22.98 -19.73 21.46
C THR A 976 23.34 -21.10 22.05
N SER A 977 24.12 -21.88 21.29
CA SER A 977 24.55 -23.22 21.65
C SER A 977 26.06 -23.40 21.41
N ASN A 978 26.68 -24.32 22.14
CA ASN A 978 28.11 -24.64 22.02
C ASN A 978 28.41 -25.69 20.91
N ILE A 979 27.39 -26.15 20.19
CA ILE A 979 27.52 -27.05 19.03
C ILE A 979 26.89 -26.36 17.81
N ALA A 980 27.17 -26.86 16.61
CA ALA A 980 26.55 -26.33 15.40
C ALA A 980 25.02 -26.39 15.51
N SER A 981 24.33 -25.27 15.21
CA SER A 981 22.87 -25.14 15.35
C SER A 981 22.09 -26.03 14.38
N ALA A 982 22.70 -26.42 13.25
CA ALA A 982 22.13 -27.32 12.28
C ALA A 982 21.84 -28.72 12.90
N GLY A 983 20.57 -29.13 12.88
CA GLY A 983 20.14 -30.44 13.39
C GLY A 983 19.79 -30.49 14.89
N ILE A 984 19.64 -29.35 15.55
CA ILE A 984 19.03 -29.26 16.89
C ILE A 984 17.51 -29.11 16.73
N ALA A 985 16.74 -29.98 17.37
CA ALA A 985 15.28 -29.85 17.46
C ALA A 985 14.92 -29.01 18.68
N TYR A 986 14.29 -27.86 18.48
CA TYR A 986 13.87 -26.96 19.55
C TYR A 986 12.41 -27.20 19.95
N THR A 987 12.15 -27.15 21.26
CA THR A 987 10.79 -27.11 21.81
C THR A 987 10.72 -25.98 22.82
N TRP A 988 9.84 -25.02 22.56
CA TRP A 988 9.67 -23.83 23.40
C TRP A 988 8.53 -24.00 24.39
N TYR A 989 8.68 -23.37 25.55
CA TYR A 989 7.71 -23.37 26.64
C TYR A 989 7.54 -21.95 27.19
N LEU A 990 6.30 -21.61 27.56
CA LEU A 990 5.95 -20.44 28.38
C LEU A 990 5.38 -20.95 29.71
N ASP A 991 6.00 -20.58 30.83
CA ASP A 991 5.60 -21.01 32.18
C ASP A 991 5.45 -22.54 32.32
N GLY A 992 6.28 -23.27 31.58
CA GLY A 992 6.27 -24.74 31.54
C GLY A 992 5.20 -25.37 30.65
N VAL A 993 4.42 -24.59 29.90
CA VAL A 993 3.46 -25.06 28.88
C VAL A 993 4.10 -24.96 27.49
N ILE A 994 3.98 -26.03 26.68
CA ILE A 994 4.54 -26.07 25.33
C ILE A 994 3.89 -25.02 24.42
N ILE A 995 4.71 -24.25 23.71
CA ILE A 995 4.29 -23.34 22.64
C ILE A 995 4.27 -24.13 21.32
N THR A 996 3.08 -24.44 20.81
CA THR A 996 2.94 -25.30 19.63
C THR A 996 3.32 -24.57 18.34
N GLY A 997 4.06 -25.24 17.45
CA GLY A 997 4.41 -24.73 16.12
C GLY A 997 5.74 -23.97 16.04
N VAL A 998 6.37 -23.66 17.17
CA VAL A 998 7.69 -23.00 17.20
C VAL A 998 8.79 -24.05 17.29
N THR A 999 9.60 -24.14 16.24
CA THR A 999 10.68 -25.14 16.11
C THR A 999 12.04 -24.56 15.73
N LEU A 1000 12.11 -23.24 15.57
CA LEU A 1000 13.33 -22.50 15.25
C LEU A 1000 14.15 -22.21 16.51
N ASP A 1001 15.39 -21.76 16.31
CA ASP A 1001 16.34 -21.31 17.33
C ASP A 1001 16.04 -19.88 17.86
N SER A 1002 14.92 -19.31 17.44
CA SER A 1002 14.41 -18.04 17.94
C SER A 1002 12.88 -18.04 18.06
N ILE A 1003 12.36 -17.14 18.87
CA ILE A 1003 10.93 -16.90 19.04
C ILE A 1003 10.66 -15.42 19.29
N ASN A 1004 9.65 -14.88 18.62
CA ASN A 1004 9.11 -13.56 18.93
C ASN A 1004 8.05 -13.70 20.04
N VAL A 1005 8.21 -13.00 21.17
CA VAL A 1005 7.36 -13.17 22.35
C VAL A 1005 6.59 -11.89 22.68
N THR A 1006 5.33 -12.08 23.11
CA THR A 1006 4.34 -11.01 23.35
C THR A 1006 3.62 -11.14 24.69
N GLU A 1007 3.96 -12.15 25.50
CA GLU A 1007 3.34 -12.43 26.79
C GLU A 1007 4.41 -12.49 27.88
N ALA A 1008 4.09 -12.03 29.10
CA ALA A 1008 5.02 -12.15 30.22
C ALA A 1008 5.10 -13.60 30.68
N GLY A 1009 6.29 -14.01 31.13
CA GLY A 1009 6.48 -15.31 31.77
C GLY A 1009 7.90 -15.85 31.64
N ALA A 1010 8.10 -17.01 32.23
CA ALA A 1010 9.36 -17.74 32.16
C ALA A 1010 9.40 -18.53 30.84
N TYR A 1011 10.11 -17.99 29.85
CA TYR A 1011 10.35 -18.69 28.60
C TYR A 1011 11.48 -19.70 28.79
N SER A 1012 11.24 -20.93 28.35
CA SER A 1012 12.31 -21.92 28.30
C SER A 1012 12.33 -22.64 26.96
N VAL A 1013 13.52 -22.98 26.52
CA VAL A 1013 13.76 -23.77 25.32
C VAL A 1013 14.40 -25.08 25.72
N ASN A 1014 13.96 -26.18 25.13
CA ASN A 1014 14.64 -27.46 25.20
C ASN A 1014 15.15 -27.82 23.81
N GLY A 1015 16.46 -27.87 23.65
CA GLY A 1015 17.10 -28.35 22.44
C GLY A 1015 17.45 -29.83 22.56
N VAL A 1016 17.21 -30.60 21.51
CA VAL A 1016 17.60 -32.01 21.42
C VAL A 1016 18.37 -32.24 20.13
N SER A 1017 19.57 -32.79 20.24
CA SER A 1017 20.36 -33.24 19.09
C SER A 1017 21.01 -34.59 19.43
N GLY A 1018 20.44 -35.68 18.89
CA GLY A 1018 20.90 -37.05 19.17
C GLY A 1018 20.79 -37.40 20.66
N SER A 1019 21.92 -37.77 21.28
CA SER A 1019 21.96 -38.02 22.73
C SER A 1019 22.08 -36.76 23.60
N CYS A 1020 22.33 -35.60 23.01
CA CYS A 1020 22.46 -34.34 23.74
C CYS A 1020 21.08 -33.72 23.96
N ASN A 1021 20.80 -33.37 25.22
CA ASN A 1021 19.61 -32.61 25.60
C ASN A 1021 20.05 -31.49 26.54
N ALA A 1022 19.60 -30.27 26.27
CA ALA A 1022 19.90 -29.11 27.09
C ALA A 1022 18.71 -28.15 27.07
N SER A 1023 18.55 -27.42 28.17
CA SER A 1023 17.51 -26.42 28.31
C SER A 1023 18.10 -25.08 28.73
N GLY A 1024 17.55 -24.00 28.18
CA GLY A 1024 17.79 -22.62 28.60
C GLY A 1024 16.50 -22.00 29.12
N THR A 1025 16.60 -21.03 30.02
CA THR A 1025 15.44 -20.30 30.57
C THR A 1025 15.78 -18.81 30.65
N ILE A 1026 14.80 -17.97 30.41
CA ILE A 1026 14.84 -16.51 30.53
C ILE A 1026 13.50 -16.02 31.07
N ASP A 1027 13.51 -15.08 32.00
CA ASP A 1027 12.29 -14.43 32.48
C ASP A 1027 12.01 -13.17 31.66
N VAL A 1028 10.78 -13.07 31.13
CA VAL A 1028 10.28 -11.90 30.38
C VAL A 1028 9.18 -11.23 31.20
N GLU A 1029 9.42 -9.99 31.60
CA GLU A 1029 8.46 -9.17 32.36
C GLU A 1029 7.90 -8.05 31.47
N PHE A 1030 6.56 -7.97 31.37
CA PHE A 1030 5.89 -6.84 30.74
C PHE A 1030 5.48 -5.81 31.81
N ILE A 1031 6.05 -4.62 31.74
CA ILE A 1031 5.74 -3.49 32.63
C ILE A 1031 4.49 -2.78 32.07
N SER A 1032 3.37 -2.89 32.76
CA SER A 1032 2.16 -2.11 32.46
C SER A 1032 2.40 -0.63 32.74
N ALA A 1033 2.13 0.24 31.76
CA ALA A 1033 2.15 1.69 31.97
C ALA A 1033 1.14 2.07 33.07
N SER A 1034 1.58 2.86 34.05
CA SER A 1034 0.76 3.34 35.18
C SER A 1034 -0.28 4.40 34.77
N PHE A 1035 -0.25 4.83 33.50
CA PHE A 1035 -0.96 5.97 32.96
C PHE A 1035 -1.64 5.63 31.64
N THR A 1036 -2.71 6.35 31.31
CA THR A 1036 -3.40 6.23 30.02
C THR A 1036 -3.32 7.54 29.26
N VAL A 1037 -3.10 7.47 27.95
CA VAL A 1037 -3.15 8.63 27.05
C VAL A 1037 -4.23 8.39 26.01
N THR A 1038 -5.18 9.31 25.91
CA THR A 1038 -6.23 9.30 24.89
C THR A 1038 -6.19 10.60 24.13
N ILE A 1039 -5.95 10.52 22.81
CA ILE A 1039 -6.02 11.66 21.90
C ILE A 1039 -6.97 11.26 20.79
N PRO A 1040 -8.14 11.89 20.67
CA PRO A 1040 -9.10 11.57 19.61
C PRO A 1040 -8.63 12.13 18.27
N ASP A 1041 -9.04 11.49 17.18
CA ASP A 1041 -8.96 12.07 15.83
C ASP A 1041 -9.71 13.41 15.76
N ALA A 1042 -9.24 14.32 14.92
CA ALA A 1042 -9.71 15.70 14.87
C ALA A 1042 -10.01 16.18 13.44
N GLU A 1043 -11.08 16.97 13.28
CA GLU A 1043 -11.40 17.69 12.04
C GLU A 1043 -11.13 19.19 12.22
N ILE A 1044 -10.34 19.80 11.34
CA ILE A 1044 -9.93 21.21 11.44
C ILE A 1044 -10.24 21.98 10.14
N CYS A 1045 -10.47 23.30 10.26
CA CYS A 1045 -10.42 24.19 9.10
C CYS A 1045 -8.95 24.50 8.76
N LEU A 1046 -8.53 24.29 7.51
CA LEU A 1046 -7.15 24.49 7.08
C LEU A 1046 -6.65 25.91 7.42
N GLY A 1047 -5.52 26.01 8.11
CA GLY A 1047 -4.91 27.27 8.52
C GLY A 1047 -5.41 27.85 9.85
N GLN A 1048 -6.34 27.20 10.55
CA GLN A 1048 -6.74 27.59 11.91
C GLN A 1048 -5.94 26.79 12.97
N PRO A 1049 -5.52 27.44 14.07
CA PRO A 1049 -4.82 26.74 15.15
C PRO A 1049 -5.77 25.79 15.89
N TYR A 1050 -5.37 24.52 16.01
CA TYR A 1050 -6.04 23.46 16.76
C TYR A 1050 -5.05 22.82 17.74
N VAL A 1051 -5.50 22.48 18.96
CA VAL A 1051 -4.62 21.96 20.01
C VAL A 1051 -4.81 20.45 20.16
N LEU A 1052 -3.75 19.68 19.95
CA LEU A 1052 -3.69 18.28 20.34
C LEU A 1052 -3.18 18.18 21.77
N ASP A 1053 -3.81 17.35 22.61
CA ASP A 1053 -3.47 17.15 24.01
C ASP A 1053 -3.16 15.68 24.30
N ALA A 1054 -1.89 15.40 24.54
CA ALA A 1054 -1.34 14.09 24.88
C ALA A 1054 -1.17 13.90 26.40
N THR A 1055 -1.75 14.76 27.23
CA THR A 1055 -1.54 14.72 28.67
C THR A 1055 -2.03 13.38 29.25
N PRO A 1056 -1.15 12.59 29.89
CA PRO A 1056 -1.51 11.29 30.45
C PRO A 1056 -2.41 11.44 31.67
N VAL A 1057 -3.46 10.63 31.72
CA VAL A 1057 -4.38 10.49 32.86
C VAL A 1057 -3.89 9.37 33.76
N GLY A 1058 -3.78 9.63 35.06
CA GLY A 1058 -3.38 8.63 36.06
C GLY A 1058 -1.87 8.57 36.34
N ASN A 1059 -1.04 9.26 35.55
CA ASN A 1059 0.39 9.41 35.83
C ASN A 1059 0.62 10.18 37.15
N THR A 1060 1.56 9.70 37.98
CA THR A 1060 2.01 10.39 39.20
C THR A 1060 3.45 10.94 39.10
N GLY A 1061 4.17 10.61 38.02
CA GLY A 1061 5.51 11.07 37.67
C GLY A 1061 5.54 12.08 36.50
N THR A 1062 6.75 12.46 36.08
CA THR A 1062 6.96 13.39 34.96
C THR A 1062 6.96 12.62 33.63
N ALA A 1063 6.17 13.06 32.66
CA ALA A 1063 6.15 12.52 31.30
C ALA A 1063 6.94 13.39 30.32
N SER A 1064 7.69 12.79 29.40
CA SER A 1064 8.25 13.45 28.23
C SER A 1064 7.46 13.11 26.96
N TYR A 1065 7.53 13.99 25.97
CA TYR A 1065 6.79 13.88 24.71
C TYR A 1065 7.75 14.11 23.55
N VAL A 1066 7.60 13.35 22.47
CA VAL A 1066 8.25 13.62 21.19
C VAL A 1066 7.20 13.50 20.10
N TRP A 1067 6.81 14.64 19.52
CA TRP A 1067 5.92 14.65 18.37
C TRP A 1067 6.70 14.50 17.07
N ASN A 1068 6.10 13.93 16.02
CA ASN A 1068 6.68 13.93 14.67
C ASN A 1068 6.87 15.33 14.06
N THR A 1069 6.30 16.36 14.69
CA THR A 1069 6.58 17.78 14.39
C THR A 1069 7.90 18.28 14.99
N GLY A 1070 8.53 17.50 15.87
CA GLY A 1070 9.73 17.88 16.63
C GLY A 1070 9.44 18.58 17.96
N GLU A 1071 8.17 18.86 18.27
CA GLU A 1071 7.75 19.48 19.53
C GLU A 1071 7.81 18.48 20.70
N ALA A 1072 8.10 18.97 21.92
CA ALA A 1072 8.32 18.13 23.11
C ALA A 1072 7.35 18.39 24.27
N THR A 1073 6.24 19.07 24.00
CA THR A 1073 5.23 19.47 24.99
C THR A 1073 4.06 18.49 25.06
N SER A 1074 3.37 18.47 26.20
CA SER A 1074 2.17 17.63 26.38
C SER A 1074 1.00 18.04 25.48
N THR A 1075 1.03 19.27 24.96
CA THR A 1075 0.11 19.76 23.95
C THR A 1075 0.87 20.42 22.80
N ILE A 1076 0.36 20.29 21.57
CA ILE A 1076 0.89 21.01 20.41
C ILE A 1076 -0.23 21.76 19.70
N THR A 1077 0.10 22.89 19.06
CA THR A 1077 -0.84 23.62 18.20
C THR A 1077 -0.50 23.38 16.75
N ILE A 1078 -1.47 22.89 16.00
CA ILE A 1078 -1.35 22.54 14.58
C ILE A 1078 -2.29 23.39 13.74
N SER A 1079 -2.00 23.56 12.45
CA SER A 1079 -2.88 24.26 11.51
C SER A 1079 -2.98 23.59 10.14
N THR A 1080 -2.37 22.41 10.00
CA THR A 1080 -2.33 21.60 8.79
C THR A 1080 -2.95 20.23 9.05
N ILE A 1081 -3.61 19.69 8.03
CA ILE A 1081 -4.10 18.31 8.04
C ILE A 1081 -2.92 17.33 7.95
N GLY A 1082 -3.12 16.10 8.40
CA GLY A 1082 -2.10 15.06 8.36
C GLY A 1082 -2.13 14.13 9.57
N VAL A 1083 -1.19 13.20 9.59
CA VAL A 1083 -1.02 12.26 10.70
C VAL A 1083 -0.01 12.84 11.68
N TYR A 1084 -0.41 12.92 12.95
CA TYR A 1084 0.45 13.33 14.04
C TYR A 1084 0.73 12.13 14.93
N THR A 1085 2.00 11.91 15.23
CA THR A 1085 2.41 10.87 16.17
C THR A 1085 3.10 11.51 17.36
N VAL A 1086 2.83 11.00 18.55
CA VAL A 1086 3.52 11.39 19.78
C VAL A 1086 3.99 10.16 20.52
N THR A 1087 5.26 10.17 20.85
CA THR A 1087 5.86 9.25 21.81
C THR A 1087 5.78 9.88 23.19
N ILE A 1088 5.05 9.26 24.12
CA ILE A 1088 4.98 9.65 25.53
C ILE A 1088 5.85 8.70 26.34
N THR A 1089 6.88 9.20 27.02
CA THR A 1089 7.66 8.40 27.98
C THR A 1089 7.33 8.81 29.40
N ALA A 1090 6.84 7.88 30.21
CA ALA A 1090 6.57 8.11 31.63
C ALA A 1090 6.73 6.81 32.43
N ASP A 1091 7.18 6.93 33.68
CA ASP A 1091 7.32 5.80 34.62
C ASP A 1091 8.11 4.60 34.07
N GLY A 1092 9.11 4.84 33.22
CA GLY A 1092 9.94 3.80 32.60
C GLY A 1092 9.29 3.09 31.40
N CYS A 1093 8.12 3.57 30.95
CA CYS A 1093 7.42 3.04 29.78
C CYS A 1093 7.26 4.09 28.67
N GLU A 1094 7.36 3.63 27.43
CA GLU A 1094 7.14 4.43 26.24
C GLU A 1094 5.80 4.02 25.59
N VAL A 1095 4.93 4.99 25.32
CA VAL A 1095 3.62 4.82 24.68
C VAL A 1095 3.56 5.70 23.46
N ILE A 1096 3.35 5.11 22.29
CA ILE A 1096 3.14 5.86 21.04
C ILE A 1096 1.64 6.05 20.81
N LYS A 1097 1.24 7.28 20.45
CA LYS A 1097 -0.12 7.61 20.01
C LYS A 1097 -0.09 8.20 18.61
N VAL A 1098 -1.06 7.79 17.81
CA VAL A 1098 -1.29 8.28 16.45
C VAL A 1098 -2.63 8.99 16.45
N VAL A 1099 -2.68 10.17 15.84
CA VAL A 1099 -3.87 11.01 15.69
C VAL A 1099 -4.00 11.38 14.23
N ASN A 1100 -5.17 11.11 13.65
CA ASN A 1100 -5.51 11.56 12.30
C ASN A 1100 -6.20 12.92 12.38
N VAL A 1101 -5.66 13.89 11.65
CA VAL A 1101 -6.24 15.23 11.53
C VAL A 1101 -6.70 15.46 10.09
N THR A 1102 -8.00 15.57 9.89
CA THR A 1102 -8.63 15.70 8.57
C THR A 1102 -9.23 17.09 8.35
N GLU A 1103 -9.49 17.45 7.09
CA GLU A 1103 -10.13 18.72 6.74
C GLU A 1103 -11.63 18.67 7.04
N LYS A 1104 -12.13 19.72 7.70
CA LYS A 1104 -13.56 19.92 7.92
C LYS A 1104 -14.19 20.56 6.68
N LEU A 1105 -15.11 19.86 6.01
CA LEU A 1105 -15.69 20.22 4.70
C LEU A 1105 -16.54 21.52 4.64
N ASP A 1106 -16.90 22.13 5.78
CA ASP A 1106 -17.84 23.27 5.83
C ASP A 1106 -17.18 24.68 5.98
N CYS A 1107 -15.86 24.81 5.76
CA CYS A 1107 -15.13 26.06 6.06
C CYS A 1107 -15.12 27.11 4.91
N ILE A 1108 -16.25 27.36 4.23
CA ILE A 1108 -16.37 28.32 3.11
C ILE A 1108 -17.14 29.58 3.54
N ILE A 1109 -16.60 30.78 3.28
CA ILE A 1109 -17.38 32.03 3.37
C ILE A 1109 -18.26 32.14 2.10
N PRO A 1110 -19.60 32.12 2.22
CA PRO A 1110 -20.47 32.08 1.06
C PRO A 1110 -20.30 33.33 0.18
N SER A 1111 -20.05 33.10 -1.11
CA SER A 1111 -19.90 34.19 -2.09
C SER A 1111 -21.24 34.73 -2.60
N GLY A 1112 -22.35 34.08 -2.26
CA GLY A 1112 -23.70 34.59 -2.51
C GLY A 1112 -24.78 33.82 -1.73
N PHE A 1113 -25.94 34.45 -1.57
CA PHE A 1113 -27.09 33.86 -0.89
C PHE A 1113 -28.40 34.44 -1.47
N SER A 1114 -29.50 33.70 -1.34
CA SER A 1114 -30.81 33.94 -1.94
C SER A 1114 -31.90 34.02 -0.87
N PRO A 1115 -32.07 35.17 -0.19
CA PRO A 1115 -33.06 35.32 0.87
C PRO A 1115 -34.49 35.34 0.32
N ASN A 1116 -35.07 34.14 0.14
CA ASN A 1116 -36.41 33.84 -0.40
C ASN A 1116 -37.29 33.03 0.59
N ASN A 1117 -36.71 32.65 1.73
CA ASN A 1117 -37.33 31.91 2.84
C ASN A 1117 -37.72 30.46 2.48
N ASP A 1118 -36.97 29.82 1.58
CA ASP A 1118 -37.10 28.39 1.22
C ASP A 1118 -36.31 27.45 2.16
N GLY A 1119 -35.54 28.03 3.09
CA GLY A 1119 -34.71 27.29 4.05
C GLY A 1119 -33.30 26.99 3.54
N ILE A 1120 -32.94 27.41 2.32
CA ILE A 1120 -31.66 27.15 1.66
C ILE A 1120 -30.99 28.47 1.31
N ASN A 1121 -29.76 28.69 1.80
CA ASN A 1121 -28.97 29.90 1.51
C ASN A 1121 -29.74 31.22 1.75
N ASP A 1122 -30.56 31.26 2.80
CA ASP A 1122 -31.39 32.43 3.12
C ASP A 1122 -30.63 33.59 3.79
N SER A 1123 -29.40 33.33 4.21
CA SER A 1123 -28.62 34.24 5.04
C SER A 1123 -27.13 34.09 4.77
N PHE A 1124 -26.38 35.14 5.11
CA PHE A 1124 -24.92 35.12 5.06
C PHE A 1124 -24.40 34.33 6.27
N ASP A 1125 -24.41 33.00 6.16
CA ASP A 1125 -24.02 32.12 7.24
C ASP A 1125 -22.50 32.00 7.33
N ILE A 1126 -21.95 32.52 8.41
CA ILE A 1126 -20.54 32.37 8.80
C ILE A 1126 -20.48 32.04 10.30
N ALA A 1127 -21.47 31.32 10.83
CA ALA A 1127 -21.60 31.09 12.27
C ALA A 1127 -20.38 30.38 12.84
N TRP A 1128 -19.75 29.55 12.01
CA TRP A 1128 -18.52 28.82 12.29
C TRP A 1128 -17.30 29.73 12.52
N LEU A 1129 -17.27 30.94 11.97
CA LEU A 1129 -16.15 31.87 12.10
C LEU A 1129 -16.11 32.59 13.46
N GLU A 1130 -17.19 32.46 14.24
CA GLU A 1130 -17.39 33.13 15.53
C GLU A 1130 -17.13 34.65 15.51
N ALA A 1131 -17.36 35.29 14.36
CA ALA A 1131 -16.96 36.67 14.09
C ALA A 1131 -17.31 37.65 15.22
N LEU A 1132 -16.29 38.32 15.77
CA LEU A 1132 -16.46 39.38 16.77
C LEU A 1132 -17.26 40.56 16.20
N ASN A 1133 -17.05 40.86 14.92
CA ASN A 1133 -17.79 41.91 14.23
C ASN A 1133 -17.88 41.68 12.72
N VAL A 1134 -19.05 41.96 12.14
CA VAL A 1134 -19.27 41.94 10.69
C VAL A 1134 -19.84 43.27 10.25
N LYS A 1135 -19.21 43.89 9.23
CA LYS A 1135 -19.66 45.13 8.60
C LYS A 1135 -19.88 44.90 7.12
N MET A 1136 -21.05 45.30 6.62
CA MET A 1136 -21.40 45.22 5.20
C MET A 1136 -21.46 46.61 4.57
N TYR A 1137 -20.96 46.73 3.34
CA TYR A 1137 -20.89 47.96 2.57
C TYR A 1137 -21.49 47.78 1.18
N ASN A 1138 -22.23 48.78 0.70
CA ASN A 1138 -22.69 48.79 -0.68
C ASN A 1138 -21.57 49.23 -1.66
N ARG A 1139 -21.85 49.18 -2.97
CA ARG A 1139 -20.90 49.56 -4.03
C ARG A 1139 -20.31 50.98 -3.95
N TYR A 1140 -20.90 51.87 -3.16
CA TYR A 1140 -20.44 53.24 -2.96
C TYR A 1140 -19.54 53.38 -1.71
N GLY A 1141 -19.24 52.27 -1.02
CA GLY A 1141 -18.48 52.27 0.23
C GLY A 1141 -19.30 52.72 1.44
N THR A 1142 -20.62 52.84 1.32
CA THR A 1142 -21.50 53.18 2.44
C THR A 1142 -21.82 51.93 3.25
N LYS A 1143 -21.58 51.95 4.56
CA LYS A 1143 -21.95 50.88 5.48
C LYS A 1143 -23.47 50.72 5.51
N VAL A 1144 -23.96 49.52 5.26
CA VAL A 1144 -25.39 49.20 5.23
C VAL A 1144 -25.81 48.29 6.38
N TYR A 1145 -24.89 47.55 6.97
CA TYR A 1145 -25.16 46.66 8.11
C TYR A 1145 -23.92 46.55 9.02
N GLU A 1146 -24.12 46.45 10.33
CA GLU A 1146 -23.07 46.11 11.29
C GLU A 1146 -23.62 45.28 12.46
N LYS A 1147 -22.93 44.21 12.80
CA LYS A 1147 -23.30 43.34 13.92
C LYS A 1147 -22.07 42.84 14.67
N ALA A 1148 -22.10 42.98 15.98
CA ALA A 1148 -21.13 42.38 16.88
C ALA A 1148 -21.56 40.97 17.28
N ASN A 1149 -20.60 40.08 17.52
CA ASN A 1149 -20.77 38.66 17.82
C ASN A 1149 -21.69 38.00 16.79
N TYR A 1150 -21.36 38.20 15.51
CA TYR A 1150 -22.15 37.67 14.41
C TYR A 1150 -22.08 36.15 14.40
N ARG A 1151 -23.20 35.53 14.06
CA ARG A 1151 -23.31 34.09 13.82
C ARG A 1151 -23.98 33.87 12.46
N ASN A 1152 -25.23 34.26 12.30
CA ASN A 1152 -25.95 34.10 11.04
C ASN A 1152 -27.17 35.04 10.94
N GLU A 1153 -26.98 36.33 11.24
CA GLU A 1153 -28.10 37.26 11.39
C GLU A 1153 -28.38 38.15 10.17
N TRP A 1154 -27.56 38.11 9.13
CA TRP A 1154 -27.72 38.97 7.97
C TRP A 1154 -28.33 38.25 6.78
N TYR A 1155 -29.57 38.60 6.48
CA TYR A 1155 -30.39 38.06 5.38
C TYR A 1155 -30.68 39.15 4.33
N GLY A 1156 -29.71 40.04 4.11
CA GLY A 1156 -29.78 41.08 3.09
C GLY A 1156 -30.68 42.27 3.46
N VAL A 1157 -30.71 42.65 4.74
CA VAL A 1157 -31.45 43.81 5.26
C VAL A 1157 -30.48 44.79 5.91
N SER A 1158 -30.69 46.09 5.69
CA SER A 1158 -29.85 47.14 6.30
C SER A 1158 -30.14 47.35 7.79
N ASP A 1159 -29.24 48.01 8.52
CA ASP A 1159 -29.45 48.39 9.94
C ASP A 1159 -30.73 49.24 10.15
N SER A 1160 -31.22 49.88 9.10
CA SER A 1160 -32.46 50.68 9.12
C SER A 1160 -33.72 49.87 8.82
N GLY A 1161 -33.61 48.56 8.65
CA GLY A 1161 -34.73 47.65 8.39
C GLY A 1161 -35.21 47.63 6.93
N TYR A 1162 -34.50 48.29 6.01
CA TYR A 1162 -34.83 48.23 4.58
C TYR A 1162 -34.14 47.05 3.91
N GLU A 1163 -34.90 46.29 3.12
CA GLU A 1163 -34.35 45.27 2.22
C GLU A 1163 -33.36 45.89 1.24
N LEU A 1164 -32.22 45.22 1.11
CA LEU A 1164 -31.17 45.62 0.20
C LEU A 1164 -31.45 45.00 -1.19
N PRO A 1165 -31.29 45.77 -2.28
CA PRO A 1165 -31.52 45.27 -3.64
C PRO A 1165 -30.52 44.18 -4.03
N THR A 1166 -30.88 43.37 -5.04
CA THR A 1166 -29.97 42.43 -5.71
C THR A 1166 -28.66 43.13 -6.11
N GLY A 1167 -27.53 42.51 -5.77
CA GLY A 1167 -26.21 43.05 -6.08
C GLY A 1167 -25.10 42.62 -5.14
N THR A 1168 -23.88 43.04 -5.45
CA THR A 1168 -22.68 42.74 -4.67
C THR A 1168 -22.50 43.73 -3.52
N TYR A 1169 -22.24 43.18 -2.34
CA TYR A 1169 -21.91 43.88 -1.11
C TYR A 1169 -20.52 43.45 -0.64
N TYR A 1170 -19.81 44.34 0.03
CA TYR A 1170 -18.46 44.08 0.53
C TYR A 1170 -18.49 43.92 2.04
N TYR A 1171 -17.81 42.91 2.57
CA TYR A 1171 -17.73 42.67 4.01
C TYR A 1171 -16.35 43.00 4.57
N VAL A 1172 -16.35 43.39 5.84
CA VAL A 1172 -15.18 43.39 6.72
C VAL A 1172 -15.57 42.62 7.97
N ILE A 1173 -14.86 41.53 8.24
CA ILE A 1173 -15.09 40.64 9.38
C ILE A 1173 -13.89 40.72 10.31
N GLU A 1174 -14.15 40.89 11.60
CA GLU A 1174 -13.16 40.88 12.67
C GLU A 1174 -13.31 39.58 13.47
N ILE A 1175 -12.21 38.85 13.65
CA ILE A 1175 -12.15 37.59 14.40
C ILE A 1175 -11.30 37.74 15.68
N SER A 1176 -11.30 36.71 16.54
CA SER A 1176 -10.85 36.80 17.94
C SER A 1176 -9.38 37.18 18.16
N ASP A 1177 -8.51 36.93 17.18
CA ASP A 1177 -7.08 37.28 17.20
C ASP A 1177 -6.80 38.73 16.77
N GLY A 1178 -7.83 39.49 16.37
CA GLY A 1178 -7.75 40.86 15.86
C GLY A 1178 -7.51 40.95 14.35
N SER A 1179 -7.46 39.83 13.64
CA SER A 1179 -7.33 39.78 12.18
C SER A 1179 -8.61 40.27 11.48
N LEU A 1180 -8.44 40.88 10.30
CA LEU A 1180 -9.54 41.39 9.49
C LEU A 1180 -9.65 40.62 8.17
N ILE A 1181 -10.77 39.94 7.96
CA ILE A 1181 -11.12 39.26 6.71
C ILE A 1181 -11.97 40.21 5.86
N LYS A 1182 -11.59 40.38 4.59
CA LYS A 1182 -12.28 41.29 3.65
C LYS A 1182 -12.63 40.55 2.38
N GLY A 1183 -13.82 40.79 1.86
CA GLY A 1183 -14.29 40.15 0.65
C GLY A 1183 -15.62 40.72 0.19
N TRP A 1184 -16.35 39.95 -0.58
CA TRP A 1184 -17.63 40.32 -1.12
C TRP A 1184 -18.62 39.17 -1.06
N VAL A 1185 -19.91 39.51 -1.10
CA VAL A 1185 -21.03 38.57 -1.17
C VAL A 1185 -22.10 39.13 -2.09
N TYR A 1186 -22.72 38.27 -2.88
CA TYR A 1186 -23.81 38.62 -3.79
C TYR A 1186 -25.18 38.28 -3.18
N ILE A 1187 -26.09 39.25 -3.17
CA ILE A 1187 -27.50 39.00 -2.83
C ILE A 1187 -28.26 38.76 -4.13
N ASN A 1188 -28.93 37.60 -4.26
CA ASN A 1188 -29.88 37.32 -5.34
C ASN A 1188 -31.33 37.33 -4.83
N ARG A 1189 -32.17 38.26 -5.31
CA ARG A 1189 -33.61 38.34 -4.95
C ARG A 1189 -34.54 37.94 -6.10
N GLU A 1190 -34.01 37.50 -7.24
CA GLU A 1190 -34.85 37.02 -8.35
C GLU A 1190 -35.20 35.54 -8.10
N ASN A 1191 -36.49 35.24 -7.97
CA ASN A 1191 -37.04 33.88 -7.93
C ASN A 1191 -36.87 33.19 -9.27
#